data_AF-A0AA96UZZ7-F1
#
_entry.id   AF-A0AA96UZZ7-F1
#
_cell.length_a   1.000
_cell.length_b   1.000
_cell.length_c   1.000
_cell.angle_alpha   90.00
_cell.angle_beta   90.00
_cell.angle_gamma   90.00
#
_symmetry.space_group_name_H-M   'P 1'
#
loop_
_entity.id
_entity.type
_entity.pdbx_description
1 polymer ?
#
loop_
_entity_poly.entity_id
_entity_poly.type
_entity_poly.pdbx_seq_one_letter_code
_entity_poly.pdbx_strand_id
1 'polypeptide(L)'
;MYTQKMKTVFLVLFVLAAVSVFAGTASAETIPVSAGTEFRAAIDQINNNSDADNTILLTTDIEIEDALFTAEDYDAADYGTNLNEKVIGINYSKTGTLTIQSDSSGSYKIHSTCTKPNYYPFLNVSGNNITIVAENVSFDGIGMNLKKITDVQINDIRIYNCNNSGMRIDSSENLTLLNVSITECRNDVGGGLHIWYSDNMTIRDCNISNNAAIGVGSSDPRPGSAAPQPLGGGIHILESTVDICGETTICGNIVDGYGGIPNGAGIEADRTYLKIYNEANISNNKVLAAGSATNAVGGGIAMKLAEFENMDRVGGLEIFDSVTISENYAMQGSGIYITNEDGENYICNISGYVKIANNTAEATEVLRSNSGSNANGAGIFTFSFLNLSDNVLISGNKATDISSNPAATSGGGIGAQAPVSISDDVIITKNAAGSGAGMFSFDAVMLSNNISIDQNHANSRGGGLYLDGYSGNKSVISGQVMIQNNTADEEGGGIFGTRAVQMELSDSVSVSDNAAPEGGGIYLRHGSSAAISDNVLIENNTADKRSGFGGGIFVLNHSIADISGNAVIRHNTAKAYAGGIFAVLGEVHISDNVLISENEATDGGGIFVQQGSLVTLSNNTTIEKNYANLDSGFGGGLFLMDSNAVIFGARDESVTFSQNTAADSGGAVYIYILDDSDSELDKYKSFVKATDESNLVFSDNFASVGYLWNSTDQSLSKSENYVLNNLPEMKNTTFTKPFTNAYNNYDIVFSTGDPVYPLFVEIQYYTDSVNSSNLVGAEGFNFYSGMALTESLIVSELGADWINLYQEDGYKSGALQETLPMTLSGDTVLTVLYVQNESGGNPGGNPDGGNGTGNATVIDPKPPSPGPETSVPPGDGGSGSRNPGPEAKPIIVVLLFMVSVACFAYVGKSEYENEYRS
;
A
#
# COMPACT_ATOMS: atom_id res chain seq x y z
N MET A 1 -8.13 -62.74 -63.27
CA MET A 1 -6.86 -62.81 -62.51
C MET A 1 -7.21 -62.78 -61.03
N TYR A 2 -6.82 -63.81 -60.28
CA TYR A 2 -5.77 -63.74 -59.23
C TYR A 2 -6.09 -62.71 -58.12
N THR A 3 -6.62 -63.08 -56.95
CA THR A 3 -6.07 -64.00 -55.91
C THR A 3 -4.62 -63.72 -55.49
N GLN A 4 -4.27 -62.47 -55.14
CA GLN A 4 -3.03 -62.22 -54.38
C GLN A 4 -2.98 -61.02 -53.39
N LYS A 5 -4.10 -60.44 -52.92
CA LYS A 5 -4.09 -59.42 -51.83
C LYS A 5 -4.98 -59.69 -50.61
N MET A 6 -5.59 -60.87 -50.48
CA MET A 6 -6.34 -61.29 -49.26
C MET A 6 -5.48 -62.04 -48.21
N LYS A 7 -4.15 -61.98 -48.26
CA LYS A 7 -3.26 -62.71 -47.32
C LYS A 7 -2.50 -61.86 -46.30
N THR A 8 -2.64 -60.53 -46.33
CA THR A 8 -1.97 -59.64 -45.36
C THR A 8 -2.91 -59.18 -44.23
N VAL A 9 -4.19 -58.91 -44.54
CA VAL A 9 -5.19 -58.45 -43.56
C VAL A 9 -5.54 -59.54 -42.53
N PHE A 10 -5.66 -60.79 -42.98
CA PHE A 10 -6.05 -61.93 -42.13
C PHE A 10 -4.99 -62.37 -41.11
N LEU A 11 -3.74 -61.91 -41.24
CA LEU A 11 -2.67 -62.25 -40.29
C LEU A 11 -2.58 -61.25 -39.12
N VAL A 12 -2.85 -59.96 -39.37
CA VAL A 12 -2.83 -58.91 -38.34
C VAL A 12 -3.97 -59.12 -37.32
N LEU A 13 -5.17 -59.44 -37.81
CA LEU A 13 -6.33 -59.75 -36.96
C LEU A 13 -6.10 -60.96 -36.03
N PHE A 14 -5.28 -61.93 -36.42
CA PHE A 14 -5.00 -63.11 -35.60
C PHE A 14 -3.88 -62.92 -34.57
N VAL A 15 -3.05 -61.88 -34.70
CA VAL A 15 -2.06 -61.51 -33.68
C VAL A 15 -2.71 -60.66 -32.59
N LEU A 16 -3.56 -59.69 -32.96
CA LEU A 16 -4.35 -58.90 -32.00
C LEU A 16 -5.33 -59.76 -31.17
N ALA A 17 -5.87 -60.83 -31.77
CA ALA A 17 -6.72 -61.81 -31.06
C ALA A 17 -5.95 -62.86 -30.24
N ALA A 18 -4.60 -62.88 -30.29
CA ALA A 18 -3.77 -63.87 -29.60
C ALA A 18 -2.99 -63.29 -28.40
N VAL A 19 -2.85 -61.96 -28.31
CA VAL A 19 -2.28 -61.26 -27.14
C VAL A 19 -3.37 -60.91 -26.11
N SER A 20 -4.64 -60.86 -26.53
CA SER A 20 -5.82 -60.54 -25.72
C SER A 20 -6.39 -61.74 -24.92
N VAL A 21 -5.67 -62.87 -24.84
CA VAL A 21 -6.08 -64.07 -24.09
C VAL A 21 -5.03 -64.48 -23.04
N PHE A 22 -4.51 -63.50 -22.29
CA PHE A 22 -4.01 -63.72 -20.93
C PHE A 22 -3.96 -62.43 -20.06
N ALA A 23 -4.80 -61.44 -20.37
CA ALA A 23 -5.19 -60.42 -19.40
C ALA A 23 -6.53 -60.85 -18.82
N GLY A 24 -6.56 -61.25 -17.55
CA GLY A 24 -7.82 -61.40 -16.83
C GLY A 24 -8.38 -60.00 -16.58
N THR A 25 -9.59 -59.70 -17.05
CA THR A 25 -10.31 -58.51 -16.60
C THR A 25 -10.60 -58.68 -15.13
N ALA A 26 -9.81 -58.06 -14.27
CA ALA A 26 -10.03 -58.08 -12.85
C ALA A 26 -11.37 -57.39 -12.57
N SER A 27 -12.31 -58.14 -11.98
CA SER A 27 -13.63 -57.63 -11.66
C SER A 27 -13.53 -56.68 -10.47
N ALA A 28 -14.19 -55.52 -10.55
CA ALA A 28 -14.23 -54.56 -9.46
C ALA A 28 -14.64 -55.25 -8.15
N GLU A 29 -13.83 -55.09 -7.10
CA GLU A 29 -13.96 -55.86 -5.86
C GLU A 29 -14.60 -55.03 -4.75
N THR A 30 -15.79 -55.43 -4.30
CA THR A 30 -16.49 -54.80 -3.17
C THR A 30 -16.24 -55.55 -1.87
N ILE A 31 -15.52 -54.94 -0.95
CA ILE A 31 -15.15 -55.49 0.37
C ILE A 31 -16.05 -54.85 1.43
N PRO A 32 -17.04 -55.58 2.01
CA PRO A 32 -17.86 -55.07 3.09
C PRO A 32 -17.08 -55.01 4.40
N VAL A 33 -17.27 -53.94 5.17
CA VAL A 33 -16.53 -53.64 6.41
C VAL A 33 -17.51 -53.20 7.50
N SER A 34 -17.31 -53.73 8.70
CA SER A 34 -18.11 -53.46 9.91
C SER A 34 -17.29 -53.23 11.19
N ALA A 35 -15.97 -53.41 11.15
CA ALA A 35 -15.05 -53.13 12.26
C ALA A 35 -13.67 -52.67 11.77
N GLY A 36 -12.88 -51.98 12.62
CA GLY A 36 -11.56 -51.46 12.24
C GLY A 36 -10.55 -52.54 11.81
N THR A 37 -10.64 -53.74 12.38
CA THR A 37 -9.84 -54.91 11.93
C THR A 37 -10.17 -55.34 10.51
N GLU A 38 -11.43 -55.20 10.09
CA GLU A 38 -11.90 -55.51 8.74
C GLU A 38 -11.49 -54.40 7.77
N PHE A 39 -11.53 -53.13 8.20
CA PHE A 39 -10.99 -52.01 7.42
C PHE A 39 -9.50 -52.19 7.14
N ARG A 40 -8.69 -52.50 8.16
CA ARG A 40 -7.25 -52.77 7.98
C ARG A 40 -7.02 -53.94 7.02
N ALA A 41 -7.77 -55.03 7.17
CA ALA A 41 -7.68 -56.19 6.28
C ALA A 41 -8.10 -55.88 4.83
N ALA A 42 -9.10 -55.02 4.62
CA ALA A 42 -9.51 -54.56 3.29
C ALA A 42 -8.40 -53.74 2.62
N ILE A 43 -7.75 -52.83 3.35
CA ILE A 43 -6.61 -52.04 2.85
C ILE A 43 -5.43 -52.96 2.52
N ASP A 44 -5.07 -53.88 3.43
CA ASP A 44 -4.00 -54.85 3.20
C ASP A 44 -4.33 -55.80 2.02
N GLN A 45 -5.61 -56.10 1.74
CA GLN A 45 -6.06 -56.84 0.55
C GLN A 45 -5.91 -56.02 -0.75
N ILE A 46 -6.37 -54.77 -0.76
CA ILE A 46 -6.31 -53.87 -1.92
C ILE A 46 -4.85 -53.64 -2.35
N ASN A 47 -3.95 -53.42 -1.39
CA ASN A 47 -2.49 -53.30 -1.62
C ASN A 47 -1.86 -54.53 -2.30
N ASN A 48 -2.53 -55.69 -2.29
CA ASN A 48 -2.06 -56.94 -2.88
C ASN A 48 -2.85 -57.35 -4.16
N ASN A 49 -3.84 -56.57 -4.61
CA ASN A 49 -4.69 -56.91 -5.75
C ASN A 49 -4.16 -56.32 -7.09
N SER A 50 -4.76 -56.70 -8.22
CA SER A 50 -4.27 -56.36 -9.57
C SER A 50 -5.28 -55.57 -10.42
N ASP A 51 -4.94 -54.31 -10.71
CA ASP A 51 -5.40 -53.53 -11.88
C ASP A 51 -6.93 -53.47 -12.04
N ALA A 52 -7.64 -53.30 -10.92
CA ALA A 52 -9.09 -53.19 -10.83
C ALA A 52 -9.50 -51.91 -10.08
N ASP A 53 -10.75 -51.50 -10.26
CA ASP A 53 -11.42 -50.62 -9.30
C ASP A 53 -11.75 -51.41 -8.02
N ASN A 54 -11.55 -50.79 -6.86
CA ASN A 54 -11.79 -51.40 -5.54
C ASN A 54 -12.82 -50.57 -4.77
N THR A 55 -13.70 -51.23 -4.02
CA THR A 55 -14.74 -50.57 -3.23
C THR A 55 -14.76 -51.08 -1.80
N ILE A 56 -14.44 -50.24 -0.83
CA ILE A 56 -14.70 -50.49 0.59
C ILE A 56 -16.13 -50.05 0.90
N LEU A 57 -16.97 -50.97 1.38
CA LEU A 57 -18.38 -50.72 1.70
C LEU A 57 -18.59 -50.74 3.21
N LEU A 58 -18.79 -49.57 3.81
CA LEU A 58 -19.07 -49.43 5.23
C LEU A 58 -20.53 -49.74 5.56
N THR A 59 -20.75 -50.53 6.61
CA THR A 59 -22.09 -50.95 7.10
C THR A 59 -22.43 -50.41 8.49
N THR A 60 -21.50 -49.63 9.06
CA THR A 60 -21.57 -48.97 10.37
C THR A 60 -20.41 -47.98 10.47
N ASP A 61 -20.42 -47.09 11.47
CA ASP A 61 -19.22 -46.37 11.92
C ASP A 61 -18.09 -47.35 12.27
N ILE A 62 -16.86 -46.99 11.90
CA ILE A 62 -15.65 -47.79 12.05
C ILE A 62 -14.70 -47.12 13.04
N GLU A 63 -14.52 -47.73 14.20
CA GLU A 63 -13.48 -47.35 15.16
C GLU A 63 -12.13 -47.95 14.75
N ILE A 64 -11.13 -47.10 14.56
CA ILE A 64 -9.73 -47.49 14.36
C ILE A 64 -8.97 -47.34 15.69
N GLU A 65 -8.87 -48.44 16.42
CA GLU A 65 -8.10 -48.53 17.65
C GLU A 65 -6.59 -48.27 17.46
N ASP A 66 -5.97 -47.80 18.54
CA ASP A 66 -4.55 -47.50 18.66
C ASP A 66 -3.58 -48.63 18.22
N ALA A 67 -4.05 -49.88 18.17
CA ALA A 67 -3.27 -51.07 17.78
C ALA A 67 -3.35 -51.45 16.29
N LEU A 68 -4.21 -50.81 15.49
CA LEU A 68 -4.40 -51.12 14.06
C LEU A 68 -3.48 -50.31 13.12
N PHE A 69 -2.93 -49.22 13.66
CA PHE A 69 -1.91 -48.41 12.99
C PHE A 69 -0.54 -49.08 13.06
N THR A 70 0.15 -49.12 11.93
CA THR A 70 1.59 -49.40 11.90
C THR A 70 2.35 -48.16 12.35
N ALA A 71 3.41 -48.35 13.14
CA ALA A 71 4.41 -47.31 13.40
C ALA A 71 5.44 -47.36 12.29
N GLU A 72 5.57 -46.27 11.53
CA GLU A 72 6.63 -46.05 10.57
C GLU A 72 7.36 -44.79 11.02
N ASP A 73 8.69 -44.86 11.17
CA ASP A 73 9.49 -43.68 11.47
C ASP A 73 9.51 -42.80 10.21
N TYR A 74 8.80 -41.67 10.23
CA TYR A 74 8.86 -40.67 9.18
C TYR A 74 10.30 -40.15 9.07
N ASP A 75 10.82 -39.97 7.84
CA ASP A 75 12.21 -39.60 7.62
C ASP A 75 12.46 -38.17 8.15
N ALA A 76 13.04 -38.07 9.34
CA ALA A 76 12.99 -36.89 10.21
C ALA A 76 14.00 -35.79 9.83
N ALA A 77 14.24 -35.61 8.53
CA ALA A 77 15.21 -34.66 7.99
C ALA A 77 14.62 -33.25 7.82
N ASP A 78 13.43 -33.14 7.21
CA ASP A 78 12.91 -31.85 6.71
C ASP A 78 12.06 -31.09 7.75
N TYR A 79 11.52 -31.79 8.75
CA TYR A 79 10.90 -31.16 9.93
C TYR A 79 11.53 -31.73 11.21
N GLY A 80 12.08 -30.86 12.06
CA GLY A 80 12.93 -31.20 13.21
C GLY A 80 12.22 -31.81 14.43
N THR A 81 11.30 -32.76 14.22
CA THR A 81 10.43 -33.35 15.22
C THR A 81 10.34 -34.88 15.09
N ASN A 82 10.64 -35.60 16.18
CA ASN A 82 10.39 -37.06 16.27
C ASN A 82 8.88 -37.33 16.44
N LEU A 83 8.12 -37.24 15.35
CA LEU A 83 6.69 -37.58 15.34
C LEU A 83 6.52 -39.08 15.14
N ASN A 84 5.86 -39.74 16.09
CA ASN A 84 5.49 -41.14 15.94
C ASN A 84 4.19 -41.20 15.14
N GLU A 85 4.29 -41.05 13.81
CA GLU A 85 3.13 -41.11 12.93
C GLU A 85 2.51 -42.52 12.95
N LYS A 86 1.19 -42.57 12.84
CA LYS A 86 0.40 -43.79 12.96
C LYS A 86 -0.37 -44.02 11.69
N VAL A 87 0.06 -45.03 10.94
CA VAL A 87 -0.28 -45.15 9.53
C VAL A 87 -1.18 -46.36 9.30
N ILE A 88 -2.26 -46.14 8.54
CA ILE A 88 -2.85 -47.17 7.67
C ILE A 88 -2.43 -46.79 6.25
N GLY A 89 -1.62 -47.65 5.60
CA GLY A 89 -1.02 -47.35 4.32
C GLY A 89 -1.80 -47.95 3.16
N ILE A 90 -2.31 -47.11 2.27
CA ILE A 90 -2.73 -47.47 0.91
C ILE A 90 -1.49 -47.28 0.01
N ASN A 91 -0.94 -48.39 -0.46
CA ASN A 91 0.13 -48.42 -1.47
C ASN A 91 -0.46 -48.97 -2.77
N TYR A 92 -1.13 -48.09 -3.50
CA TYR A 92 -1.91 -48.41 -4.68
C TYR A 92 -0.97 -48.38 -5.90
N SER A 93 -0.12 -49.39 -5.99
CA SER A 93 0.98 -49.51 -6.98
C SER A 93 0.57 -49.63 -8.46
N LYS A 94 -0.70 -49.34 -8.79
CA LYS A 94 -1.41 -49.73 -10.02
C LYS A 94 -2.50 -48.71 -10.38
N THR A 95 -2.94 -48.68 -11.63
CA THR A 95 -3.99 -47.76 -12.09
C THR A 95 -5.40 -48.20 -11.63
N GLY A 96 -6.25 -47.27 -11.16
CA GLY A 96 -7.67 -47.55 -10.91
C GLY A 96 -8.36 -46.65 -9.88
N THR A 97 -9.64 -46.91 -9.63
CA THR A 97 -10.46 -46.19 -8.64
C THR A 97 -10.51 -46.92 -7.30
N LEU A 98 -10.32 -46.20 -6.20
CA LEU A 98 -10.63 -46.66 -4.85
C LEU A 98 -11.84 -45.88 -4.31
N THR A 99 -12.98 -46.55 -4.21
CA THR A 99 -14.21 -45.99 -3.61
C THR A 99 -14.33 -46.43 -2.16
N ILE A 100 -14.61 -45.51 -1.25
CA ILE A 100 -14.95 -45.80 0.16
C ILE A 100 -16.35 -45.26 0.40
N GLN A 101 -17.37 -46.13 0.40
CA GLN A 101 -18.77 -45.73 0.40
C GLN A 101 -19.54 -46.31 1.60
N SER A 102 -20.60 -45.64 2.03
CA SER A 102 -21.58 -46.23 2.95
C SER A 102 -22.55 -47.16 2.21
N ASP A 103 -23.21 -48.05 2.97
CA ASP A 103 -24.40 -48.73 2.48
C ASP A 103 -25.63 -47.81 2.41
N SER A 104 -26.67 -48.29 1.73
CA SER A 104 -27.91 -47.53 1.49
C SER A 104 -28.74 -47.18 2.74
N SER A 105 -28.25 -47.44 3.95
CA SER A 105 -28.98 -47.19 5.20
C SER A 105 -28.43 -46.05 6.07
N GLY A 106 -27.29 -45.45 5.71
CA GLY A 106 -26.75 -44.30 6.44
C GLY A 106 -25.59 -43.58 5.77
N SER A 107 -25.06 -42.58 6.46
CA SER A 107 -23.71 -42.05 6.26
C SER A 107 -22.89 -42.47 7.49
N TYR A 108 -21.65 -42.89 7.29
CA TYR A 108 -20.81 -43.47 8.33
C TYR A 108 -19.48 -42.72 8.45
N LYS A 109 -18.82 -42.84 9.61
CA LYS A 109 -17.46 -42.32 9.80
C LYS A 109 -16.44 -43.40 10.08
N ILE A 110 -15.21 -43.17 9.61
CA ILE A 110 -14.02 -43.88 10.06
C ILE A 110 -13.36 -42.94 11.08
N HIS A 111 -13.29 -43.35 12.35
CA HIS A 111 -12.82 -42.49 13.43
C HIS A 111 -11.67 -43.12 14.22
N SER A 112 -10.72 -42.30 14.65
CA SER A 112 -9.64 -42.73 15.55
C SER A 112 -10.10 -42.69 17.01
N THR A 113 -9.56 -43.58 17.83
CA THR A 113 -9.57 -43.44 19.30
C THR A 113 -8.16 -43.34 19.89
N CYS A 114 -7.19 -42.85 19.11
CA CYS A 114 -5.85 -42.54 19.59
C CYS A 114 -5.87 -41.37 20.59
N THR A 115 -5.69 -41.67 21.89
CA THR A 115 -5.61 -40.66 22.96
C THR A 115 -4.17 -40.33 23.38
N LYS A 116 -3.18 -40.62 22.55
CA LYS A 116 -1.75 -40.44 22.90
C LYS A 116 -1.24 -39.08 22.43
N PRO A 117 -0.63 -38.26 23.30
CA PRO A 117 -0.03 -37.00 22.88
C PRO A 117 1.12 -37.26 21.90
N ASN A 118 1.23 -36.42 20.87
CA ASN A 118 2.26 -36.47 19.82
C ASN A 118 2.21 -37.74 18.93
N TYR A 119 1.05 -38.38 18.83
CA TYR A 119 0.76 -39.43 17.85
C TYR A 119 -0.33 -38.96 16.90
N TYR A 120 -0.08 -39.08 15.60
CA TYR A 120 -0.98 -38.55 14.57
C TYR A 120 -1.47 -39.68 13.65
N PRO A 121 -2.77 -40.02 13.67
CA PRO A 121 -3.35 -41.05 12.82
C PRO A 121 -3.56 -40.52 11.39
N PHE A 122 -2.91 -41.17 10.43
CA PHE A 122 -3.01 -40.87 9.00
C PHE A 122 -3.44 -42.10 8.19
N LEU A 123 -4.25 -41.83 7.17
CA LEU A 123 -4.35 -42.68 5.99
C LEU A 123 -3.26 -42.21 5.00
N ASN A 124 -2.15 -42.95 4.93
CA ASN A 124 -1.11 -42.67 3.94
C ASN A 124 -1.55 -43.22 2.59
N VAL A 125 -1.37 -42.44 1.52
CA VAL A 125 -1.69 -42.79 0.14
C VAL A 125 -0.45 -42.58 -0.72
N SER A 126 -0.07 -43.62 -1.46
CA SER A 126 1.04 -43.60 -2.41
C SER A 126 0.72 -44.45 -3.64
N GLY A 127 1.27 -44.05 -4.79
CA GLY A 127 1.00 -44.63 -6.11
C GLY A 127 0.51 -43.58 -7.12
N ASN A 128 0.38 -43.98 -8.38
CA ASN A 128 0.13 -43.07 -9.51
C ASN A 128 -1.08 -43.52 -10.32
N ASN A 129 -1.77 -42.59 -10.98
CA ASN A 129 -2.96 -42.84 -11.82
C ASN A 129 -4.12 -43.46 -10.99
N ILE A 130 -4.46 -42.79 -9.88
CA ILE A 130 -5.45 -43.23 -8.88
C ILE A 130 -6.58 -42.21 -8.78
N THR A 131 -7.83 -42.67 -8.67
CA THR A 131 -8.94 -41.83 -8.19
C THR A 131 -9.44 -42.36 -6.85
N ILE A 132 -9.51 -41.52 -5.82
CA ILE A 132 -10.08 -41.86 -4.51
C ILE A 132 -11.40 -41.10 -4.33
N VAL A 133 -12.46 -41.81 -3.98
CA VAL A 133 -13.81 -41.23 -3.79
C VAL A 133 -14.36 -41.67 -2.43
N ALA A 134 -14.95 -40.75 -1.65
CA ALA A 134 -15.64 -41.08 -0.40
C ALA A 134 -17.16 -40.78 -0.47
N GLU A 135 -17.98 -41.76 -0.85
CA GLU A 135 -19.42 -41.55 -0.98
C GLU A 135 -20.13 -41.70 0.38
N ASN A 136 -20.58 -40.57 0.95
CA ASN A 136 -21.24 -40.50 2.26
C ASN A 136 -20.39 -41.03 3.44
N VAL A 137 -19.07 -41.06 3.29
CA VAL A 137 -18.11 -41.45 4.35
C VAL A 137 -17.29 -40.24 4.80
N SER A 138 -17.03 -40.15 6.10
CA SER A 138 -16.20 -39.08 6.69
C SER A 138 -15.10 -39.62 7.61
N PHE A 139 -14.02 -38.86 7.73
CA PHE A 139 -12.84 -39.18 8.54
C PHE A 139 -12.80 -38.26 9.76
N ASP A 140 -12.92 -38.84 10.96
CA ASP A 140 -13.08 -38.12 12.23
C ASP A 140 -11.85 -38.37 13.13
N GLY A 141 -10.99 -37.37 13.25
CA GLY A 141 -9.70 -37.49 13.91
C GLY A 141 -8.72 -38.42 13.19
N ILE A 142 -8.81 -38.54 11.85
CA ILE A 142 -7.86 -39.24 10.98
C ILE A 142 -7.57 -38.33 9.77
N GLY A 143 -6.31 -37.94 9.58
CA GLY A 143 -5.90 -37.14 8.42
C GLY A 143 -5.53 -37.99 7.20
N MET A 144 -5.21 -37.34 6.09
CA MET A 144 -4.64 -37.99 4.89
C MET A 144 -3.21 -37.48 4.61
N ASN A 145 -2.36 -38.36 4.10
CA ASN A 145 -0.96 -38.05 3.78
C ASN A 145 -0.60 -38.60 2.40
N LEU A 146 -0.32 -37.72 1.45
CA LEU A 146 -0.16 -37.99 0.02
C LEU A 146 1.29 -37.71 -0.35
N LYS A 147 2.04 -38.74 -0.77
CA LYS A 147 3.50 -38.63 -0.93
C LYS A 147 3.97 -39.28 -2.22
N LYS A 148 4.62 -38.48 -3.08
CA LYS A 148 5.25 -38.91 -4.34
C LYS A 148 4.27 -39.62 -5.28
N ILE A 149 3.15 -38.94 -5.53
CA ILE A 149 2.04 -39.40 -6.36
C ILE A 149 1.95 -38.59 -7.65
N THR A 150 1.56 -39.25 -8.75
CA THR A 150 1.40 -38.62 -10.07
C THR A 150 0.05 -38.99 -10.68
N ASP A 151 -0.66 -38.02 -11.25
CA ASP A 151 -2.00 -38.17 -11.84
C ASP A 151 -3.01 -38.75 -10.83
N VAL A 152 -3.39 -37.96 -9.83
CA VAL A 152 -4.32 -38.42 -8.77
C VAL A 152 -5.50 -37.47 -8.62
N GLN A 153 -6.67 -38.04 -8.37
CA GLN A 153 -7.89 -37.28 -8.09
C GLN A 153 -8.51 -37.74 -6.77
N ILE A 154 -8.96 -36.79 -5.94
CA ILE A 154 -9.59 -37.05 -4.65
C ILE A 154 -10.94 -36.32 -4.59
N ASN A 155 -12.02 -37.09 -4.46
CA ASN A 155 -13.40 -36.63 -4.61
C ASN A 155 -14.23 -36.84 -3.33
N ASP A 156 -15.06 -35.85 -3.01
CA ASP A 156 -16.18 -35.93 -2.05
C ASP A 156 -15.78 -36.24 -0.59
N ILE A 157 -14.49 -36.13 -0.25
CA ILE A 157 -13.95 -36.53 1.04
C ILE A 157 -14.18 -35.46 2.12
N ARG A 158 -14.76 -35.86 3.26
CA ARG A 158 -14.82 -35.03 4.47
C ARG A 158 -13.83 -35.50 5.54
N ILE A 159 -12.93 -34.61 5.94
CA ILE A 159 -11.93 -34.81 7.01
C ILE A 159 -12.19 -33.76 8.11
N TYR A 160 -12.24 -34.18 9.38
CA TYR A 160 -12.45 -33.25 10.50
C TYR A 160 -11.87 -33.74 11.83
N ASN A 161 -11.79 -32.84 12.82
CA ASN A 161 -11.26 -33.10 14.18
C ASN A 161 -9.79 -33.62 14.24
N CYS A 162 -8.97 -33.42 13.20
CA CYS A 162 -7.59 -33.87 13.22
C CYS A 162 -6.74 -33.04 14.20
N ASN A 163 -5.99 -33.70 15.08
CA ASN A 163 -4.93 -33.08 15.91
C ASN A 163 -3.60 -32.93 15.12
N ASN A 164 -3.68 -32.84 13.79
CA ASN A 164 -2.62 -32.52 12.84
C ASN A 164 -3.31 -31.94 11.58
N SER A 165 -2.54 -31.60 10.54
CA SER A 165 -3.04 -31.24 9.21
C SER A 165 -4.08 -32.26 8.74
N GLY A 166 -5.25 -31.79 8.32
CA GLY A 166 -6.29 -32.67 7.77
C GLY A 166 -5.81 -33.41 6.52
N MET A 167 -5.04 -32.74 5.66
CA MET A 167 -4.35 -33.36 4.53
C MET A 167 -2.93 -32.79 4.35
N ARG A 168 -1.96 -33.67 4.08
CA ARG A 168 -0.58 -33.34 3.70
C ARG A 168 -0.28 -33.86 2.30
N ILE A 169 0.46 -33.07 1.52
CA ILE A 169 0.82 -33.35 0.12
C ILE A 169 2.32 -33.05 -0.06
N ASP A 170 3.09 -34.06 -0.47
CA ASP A 170 4.54 -34.00 -0.67
C ASP A 170 4.92 -34.50 -2.07
N SER A 171 5.70 -33.71 -2.80
CA SER A 171 6.38 -34.13 -4.05
C SER A 171 5.41 -34.70 -5.09
N SER A 172 4.26 -34.06 -5.29
CA SER A 172 3.13 -34.59 -6.08
C SER A 172 2.95 -33.85 -7.42
N GLU A 173 2.49 -34.55 -8.46
CA GLU A 173 2.31 -33.98 -9.80
C GLU A 173 0.91 -34.32 -10.35
N ASN A 174 0.20 -33.35 -10.91
CA ASN A 174 -1.17 -33.50 -11.44
C ASN A 174 -2.18 -34.06 -10.40
N LEU A 175 -2.28 -33.43 -9.23
CA LEU A 175 -3.24 -33.81 -8.18
C LEU A 175 -4.43 -32.84 -8.13
N THR A 176 -5.63 -33.37 -8.30
CA THR A 176 -6.91 -32.64 -8.13
C THR A 176 -7.61 -33.04 -6.83
N LEU A 177 -7.92 -32.05 -5.99
CA LEU A 177 -8.90 -32.15 -4.91
C LEU A 177 -10.24 -31.58 -5.41
N LEU A 178 -11.33 -32.32 -5.28
CA LEU A 178 -12.66 -31.94 -5.73
C LEU A 178 -13.72 -32.22 -4.66
N ASN A 179 -14.51 -31.20 -4.29
CA ASN A 179 -15.55 -31.32 -3.25
C ASN A 179 -15.00 -31.91 -1.92
N VAL A 180 -13.74 -31.59 -1.60
CA VAL A 180 -13.07 -32.04 -0.37
C VAL A 180 -13.33 -31.02 0.73
N SER A 181 -13.82 -31.47 1.88
CA SER A 181 -14.04 -30.63 3.06
C SER A 181 -13.06 -31.01 4.16
N ILE A 182 -12.27 -30.03 4.62
CA ILE A 182 -11.31 -30.18 5.73
C ILE A 182 -11.65 -29.15 6.79
N THR A 183 -12.11 -29.60 7.97
CA THR A 183 -12.64 -28.68 8.99
C THR A 183 -12.24 -29.00 10.42
N GLU A 184 -12.03 -27.98 11.24
CA GLU A 184 -11.71 -28.12 12.68
C GLU A 184 -10.37 -28.83 12.98
N CYS A 185 -9.53 -29.03 11.95
CA CYS A 185 -8.20 -29.64 12.05
C CYS A 185 -7.16 -28.65 12.59
N ARG A 186 -6.13 -29.15 13.30
CA ARG A 186 -5.17 -28.31 14.04
C ARG A 186 -3.75 -28.87 13.93
N ASN A 187 -2.79 -28.06 13.49
CA ASN A 187 -1.37 -28.41 13.51
C ASN A 187 -0.50 -27.22 14.00
N ASP A 188 0.82 -27.36 14.00
CA ASP A 188 1.73 -26.22 14.00
C ASP A 188 1.70 -25.48 12.65
N VAL A 189 1.78 -26.19 11.52
CA VAL A 189 1.77 -25.63 10.15
C VAL A 189 0.77 -26.35 9.23
N GLY A 190 0.03 -25.61 8.41
CA GLY A 190 -0.93 -26.17 7.45
C GLY A 190 -2.08 -26.89 8.16
N GLY A 191 -2.90 -26.15 8.90
CA GLY A 191 -3.92 -26.72 9.80
C GLY A 191 -4.98 -27.53 9.08
N GLY A 192 -5.49 -27.02 7.95
CA GLY A 192 -6.34 -27.78 7.03
C GLY A 192 -5.51 -28.58 6.04
N LEU A 193 -4.84 -27.90 5.12
CA LEU A 193 -4.07 -28.45 4.01
C LEU A 193 -2.61 -27.99 4.07
N HIS A 194 -1.68 -28.88 3.72
CA HIS A 194 -0.25 -28.62 3.70
C HIS A 194 0.35 -29.16 2.41
N ILE A 195 0.99 -28.32 1.60
CA ILE A 195 1.50 -28.66 0.26
C ILE A 195 2.99 -28.30 0.16
N TRP A 196 3.83 -29.24 -0.28
CA TRP A 196 5.24 -29.02 -0.58
C TRP A 196 5.64 -29.58 -1.94
N TYR A 197 6.50 -28.87 -2.66
CA TYR A 197 7.20 -29.35 -3.87
C TYR A 197 6.28 -30.01 -4.91
N SER A 198 5.07 -29.49 -5.08
CA SER A 198 3.99 -30.14 -5.85
C SER A 198 3.49 -29.28 -7.00
N ASP A 199 3.30 -29.89 -8.17
CA ASP A 199 3.07 -29.20 -9.43
C ASP A 199 1.74 -29.56 -10.08
N ASN A 200 1.13 -28.57 -10.75
CA ASN A 200 -0.18 -28.70 -11.38
C ASN A 200 -1.24 -29.22 -10.39
N MET A 201 -1.24 -28.62 -9.19
CA MET A 201 -2.23 -28.86 -8.14
C MET A 201 -3.53 -28.12 -8.48
N THR A 202 -4.68 -28.75 -8.28
CA THR A 202 -6.00 -28.09 -8.38
C THR A 202 -6.84 -28.36 -7.15
N ILE A 203 -7.40 -27.32 -6.54
CA ILE A 203 -8.32 -27.37 -5.41
C ILE A 203 -9.65 -26.77 -5.88
N ARG A 204 -10.67 -27.62 -6.11
CA ARG A 204 -11.94 -27.18 -6.70
C ARG A 204 -13.17 -27.55 -5.87
N ASP A 205 -14.10 -26.61 -5.71
CA ASP A 205 -15.33 -26.72 -4.93
C ASP A 205 -15.10 -27.23 -3.47
N CYS A 206 -13.94 -26.90 -2.88
CA CYS A 206 -13.52 -27.44 -1.57
C CYS A 206 -13.92 -26.54 -0.39
N ASN A 207 -14.12 -27.12 0.81
CA ASN A 207 -14.43 -26.35 2.03
C ASN A 207 -13.35 -26.55 3.10
N ILE A 208 -12.44 -25.57 3.21
CA ILE A 208 -11.29 -25.58 4.13
C ILE A 208 -11.57 -24.54 5.22
N SER A 209 -12.25 -24.94 6.29
CA SER A 209 -12.79 -23.98 7.28
C SER A 209 -12.63 -24.34 8.75
N ASN A 210 -12.47 -23.31 9.59
CA ASN A 210 -12.29 -23.40 11.04
C ASN A 210 -11.07 -24.24 11.50
N ASN A 211 -10.09 -24.43 10.61
CA ASN A 211 -8.82 -25.08 10.92
C ASN A 211 -7.87 -24.10 11.64
N ALA A 212 -6.84 -24.61 12.30
CA ALA A 212 -5.88 -23.76 13.01
C ALA A 212 -4.41 -24.19 12.89
N ALA A 213 -3.53 -23.21 12.69
CA ALA A 213 -2.10 -23.31 12.91
C ALA A 213 -1.79 -22.72 14.30
N ILE A 214 -1.35 -23.54 15.24
CA ILE A 214 -1.16 -23.14 16.65
C ILE A 214 0.27 -23.39 17.07
N GLY A 215 1.01 -22.30 17.29
CA GLY A 215 2.34 -22.30 17.87
C GLY A 215 2.28 -22.66 19.34
N VAL A 216 2.18 -23.96 19.64
CA VAL A 216 2.16 -24.47 21.01
C VAL A 216 3.40 -23.98 21.76
N GLY A 217 3.16 -23.20 22.83
CA GLY A 217 4.17 -22.71 23.78
C GLY A 217 4.76 -23.83 24.64
N SER A 218 5.25 -24.87 23.98
CA SER A 218 5.84 -26.04 24.59
C SER A 218 7.19 -25.70 25.22
N SER A 219 7.50 -26.36 26.33
CA SER A 219 8.87 -26.42 26.83
C SER A 219 9.69 -27.32 25.90
N ASP A 220 10.14 -26.77 24.78
CA ASP A 220 11.07 -27.43 23.86
C ASP A 220 12.33 -27.86 24.64
N PRO A 221 12.62 -29.18 24.74
CA PRO A 221 13.79 -29.65 25.49
C PRO A 221 15.10 -29.49 24.71
N ARG A 222 15.08 -29.02 23.45
CA ARG A 222 16.26 -28.76 22.62
C ARG A 222 16.97 -27.47 23.07
N PRO A 223 18.25 -27.52 23.48
CA PRO A 223 19.01 -26.31 23.77
C PRO A 223 19.42 -25.61 22.46
N GLY A 224 18.69 -24.56 22.06
CA GLY A 224 19.13 -23.61 21.03
C GLY A 224 18.27 -23.48 19.77
N SER A 225 17.12 -24.13 19.67
CA SER A 225 16.13 -23.90 18.60
C SER A 225 15.29 -22.65 18.86
N ALA A 226 14.96 -21.90 17.80
CA ALA A 226 13.86 -20.94 17.83
C ALA A 226 12.51 -21.68 17.96
N ALA A 227 11.48 -20.97 18.45
CA ALA A 227 10.13 -21.53 18.54
C ALA A 227 9.57 -21.85 17.14
N PRO A 228 8.75 -22.91 16.97
CA PRO A 228 8.10 -23.19 15.70
C PRO A 228 7.16 -22.03 15.32
N GLN A 229 7.29 -21.56 14.08
CA GLN A 229 6.44 -20.49 13.52
C GLN A 229 5.14 -21.14 13.02
N PRO A 230 3.95 -20.71 13.47
CA PRO A 230 2.71 -21.24 12.92
C PRO A 230 2.31 -20.48 11.65
N LEU A 231 2.05 -21.24 10.59
CA LEU A 231 1.81 -20.74 9.23
C LEU A 231 0.66 -21.52 8.59
N GLY A 232 -0.17 -20.86 7.77
CA GLY A 232 -1.19 -21.53 6.97
C GLY A 232 -2.30 -22.17 7.82
N GLY A 233 -3.17 -21.35 8.38
CA GLY A 233 -4.30 -21.83 9.20
C GLY A 233 -5.22 -22.76 8.42
N GLY A 234 -5.66 -22.31 7.24
CA GLY A 234 -6.38 -23.09 6.24
C GLY A 234 -5.45 -23.90 5.35
N ILE A 235 -4.59 -23.22 4.58
CA ILE A 235 -3.64 -23.82 3.63
C ILE A 235 -2.22 -23.27 3.85
N HIS A 236 -1.21 -24.13 3.86
CA HIS A 236 0.21 -23.77 3.70
C HIS A 236 0.77 -24.37 2.40
N ILE A 237 1.51 -23.58 1.62
CA ILE A 237 2.03 -23.95 0.30
C ILE A 237 3.52 -23.57 0.17
N LEU A 238 4.38 -24.51 -0.24
CA LEU A 238 5.82 -24.30 -0.42
C LEU A 238 6.30 -24.82 -1.77
N GLU A 239 7.02 -23.99 -2.55
CA GLU A 239 7.68 -24.38 -3.81
C GLU A 239 6.79 -25.23 -4.74
N SER A 240 5.54 -24.80 -4.87
CA SER A 240 4.47 -25.52 -5.56
C SER A 240 3.75 -24.62 -6.56
N THR A 241 2.97 -25.22 -7.47
CA THR A 241 2.05 -24.47 -8.33
C THR A 241 0.62 -24.97 -8.21
N VAL A 242 -0.28 -24.05 -7.81
CA VAL A 242 -1.60 -24.38 -7.26
C VAL A 242 -2.69 -23.47 -7.85
N ASP A 243 -3.70 -24.10 -8.41
CA ASP A 243 -4.98 -23.49 -8.81
C ASP A 243 -6.02 -23.73 -7.72
N ILE A 244 -6.71 -22.67 -7.29
CA ILE A 244 -7.84 -22.71 -6.35
C ILE A 244 -9.07 -22.14 -7.04
N CYS A 245 -10.11 -22.96 -7.26
CA CYS A 245 -11.26 -22.51 -8.06
C CYS A 245 -12.62 -23.14 -7.72
N GLY A 246 -13.66 -22.68 -8.40
CA GLY A 246 -15.06 -23.09 -8.14
C GLY A 246 -15.57 -22.48 -6.82
N GLU A 247 -16.62 -23.07 -6.24
CA GLU A 247 -17.22 -22.61 -4.96
C GLU A 247 -16.29 -22.84 -3.73
N THR A 248 -14.98 -22.95 -3.95
CA THR A 248 -13.97 -23.21 -2.91
C THR A 248 -13.98 -22.12 -1.85
N THR A 249 -14.25 -22.53 -0.62
CA THR A 249 -14.39 -21.66 0.55
C THR A 249 -13.27 -21.94 1.55
N ILE A 250 -12.47 -20.90 1.84
CA ILE A 250 -11.38 -20.91 2.82
C ILE A 250 -11.77 -19.95 3.94
N CYS A 251 -12.41 -20.46 4.98
CA CYS A 251 -13.21 -19.63 5.90
C CYS A 251 -12.95 -19.85 7.39
N GLY A 252 -12.80 -18.76 8.15
CA GLY A 252 -12.75 -18.80 9.62
C GLY A 252 -11.54 -19.53 10.21
N ASN A 253 -10.50 -19.77 9.41
CA ASN A 253 -9.28 -20.41 9.86
C ASN A 253 -8.43 -19.44 10.70
N ILE A 254 -7.63 -19.98 11.63
CA ILE A 254 -6.89 -19.18 12.62
C ILE A 254 -5.41 -19.54 12.61
N VAL A 255 -4.54 -18.53 12.73
CA VAL A 255 -3.14 -18.71 13.13
C VAL A 255 -2.97 -18.06 14.50
N ASP A 256 -2.46 -18.79 15.49
CA ASP A 256 -2.23 -18.30 16.86
C ASP A 256 -0.81 -18.70 17.30
N GLY A 257 0.05 -17.71 17.54
CA GLY A 257 1.50 -17.93 17.64
C GLY A 257 2.19 -17.20 18.77
N TYR A 258 2.97 -17.95 19.56
CA TYR A 258 3.75 -17.44 20.69
C TYR A 258 5.25 -17.46 20.36
N GLY A 259 5.84 -16.30 20.10
CA GLY A 259 7.29 -16.16 19.85
C GLY A 259 7.73 -16.41 18.39
N GLY A 260 6.88 -16.08 17.42
CA GLY A 260 7.20 -16.13 16.00
C GLY A 260 6.52 -15.02 15.19
N ILE A 261 6.69 -15.04 13.87
CA ILE A 261 5.98 -14.22 12.88
C ILE A 261 4.86 -15.11 12.31
N PRO A 262 3.59 -14.94 12.71
CA PRO A 262 2.48 -15.74 12.21
C PRO A 262 1.96 -15.18 10.87
N ASN A 263 1.80 -16.07 9.87
CA ASN A 263 1.41 -15.70 8.51
C ASN A 263 0.19 -16.49 8.02
N GLY A 264 -0.62 -15.88 7.15
CA GLY A 264 -1.48 -16.59 6.20
C GLY A 264 -2.58 -17.42 6.86
N ALA A 265 -3.57 -16.77 7.50
CA ALA A 265 -4.59 -17.53 8.19
C ALA A 265 -5.53 -18.30 7.25
N GLY A 266 -5.92 -17.71 6.11
CA GLY A 266 -6.57 -18.44 5.03
C GLY A 266 -5.57 -19.27 4.23
N ILE A 267 -4.68 -18.60 3.51
CA ILE A 267 -3.59 -19.16 2.71
C ILE A 267 -2.26 -18.54 3.13
N GLU A 268 -1.25 -19.38 3.32
CA GLU A 268 0.17 -19.02 3.39
C GLU A 268 0.88 -19.71 2.22
N ALA A 269 1.70 -18.97 1.48
CA ALA A 269 2.36 -19.46 0.27
C ALA A 269 3.76 -18.85 0.08
N ASP A 270 4.78 -19.71 0.09
CA ASP A 270 6.20 -19.36 -0.05
C ASP A 270 6.82 -19.99 -1.33
N ARG A 271 7.63 -19.21 -2.05
CA ARG A 271 8.23 -19.56 -3.37
C ARG A 271 7.25 -20.25 -4.32
N THR A 272 6.02 -19.77 -4.38
CA THR A 272 4.86 -20.47 -4.96
C THR A 272 4.22 -19.68 -6.11
N TYR A 273 3.66 -20.37 -7.10
CA TYR A 273 2.75 -19.78 -8.09
C TYR A 273 1.31 -20.12 -7.73
N LEU A 274 0.50 -19.12 -7.41
CA LEU A 274 -0.87 -19.28 -6.94
C LEU A 274 -1.86 -18.62 -7.91
N LYS A 275 -2.83 -19.40 -8.40
CA LYS A 275 -3.99 -18.91 -9.15
C LYS A 275 -5.26 -19.09 -8.32
N ILE A 276 -6.11 -18.07 -8.24
CA ILE A 276 -7.38 -18.12 -7.51
C ILE A 276 -8.48 -17.59 -8.42
N TYR A 277 -9.49 -18.39 -8.76
CA TYR A 277 -10.49 -17.98 -9.76
C TYR A 277 -11.85 -18.71 -9.70
N ASN A 278 -12.84 -18.26 -10.48
CA ASN A 278 -14.19 -18.82 -10.59
C ASN A 278 -14.91 -18.99 -9.24
N GLU A 279 -15.43 -17.91 -8.66
CA GLU A 279 -16.33 -17.91 -7.47
C GLU A 279 -15.70 -18.29 -6.11
N ALA A 280 -14.36 -18.42 -6.04
CA ALA A 280 -13.65 -18.73 -4.80
C ALA A 280 -13.81 -17.64 -3.70
N ASN A 281 -13.89 -18.07 -2.43
CA ASN A 281 -14.19 -17.22 -1.27
C ASN A 281 -13.19 -17.43 -0.11
N ILE A 282 -12.45 -16.38 0.25
CA ILE A 282 -11.45 -16.39 1.33
C ILE A 282 -11.88 -15.38 2.40
N SER A 283 -12.49 -15.85 3.49
CA SER A 283 -13.15 -14.93 4.44
C SER A 283 -13.10 -15.30 5.92
N ASN A 284 -13.22 -14.29 6.78
CA ASN A 284 -13.20 -14.42 8.25
C ASN A 284 -11.95 -15.07 8.86
N ASN A 285 -10.86 -15.26 8.09
CA ASN A 285 -9.62 -15.88 8.58
C ASN A 285 -8.80 -14.88 9.41
N LYS A 286 -8.15 -15.33 10.49
CA LYS A 286 -7.55 -14.45 11.51
C LYS A 286 -6.17 -14.87 11.94
N VAL A 287 -5.20 -13.98 11.76
CA VAL A 287 -3.86 -14.09 12.33
C VAL A 287 -3.84 -13.38 13.69
N LEU A 288 -3.51 -14.11 14.75
CA LEU A 288 -3.48 -13.64 16.13
C LEU A 288 -2.03 -13.62 16.64
N ALA A 289 -1.52 -12.43 16.91
CA ALA A 289 -0.20 -12.23 17.53
C ALA A 289 -0.29 -12.43 19.06
N ALA A 290 0.51 -13.34 19.61
CA ALA A 290 0.65 -13.50 21.07
C ALA A 290 2.09 -13.25 21.53
N GLY A 291 2.25 -12.47 22.60
CA GLY A 291 3.55 -12.13 23.17
C GLY A 291 4.29 -11.07 22.36
N SER A 292 5.52 -11.37 21.93
CA SER A 292 6.44 -10.43 21.25
C SER A 292 6.51 -10.63 19.72
N ALA A 293 5.47 -11.22 19.13
CA ALA A 293 5.35 -11.42 17.68
C ALA A 293 5.19 -10.07 16.96
N THR A 294 6.19 -9.63 16.21
CA THR A 294 6.25 -8.23 15.72
C THR A 294 5.37 -7.96 14.49
N ASN A 295 5.18 -8.94 13.60
CA ASN A 295 4.45 -8.78 12.35
C ASN A 295 3.49 -9.97 12.18
N ALA A 296 2.18 -9.79 12.42
CA ALA A 296 1.15 -10.76 12.03
C ALA A 296 0.56 -10.35 10.68
N VAL A 297 0.68 -11.21 9.65
CA VAL A 297 0.46 -10.77 8.25
C VAL A 297 -0.39 -11.71 7.42
N GLY A 298 -1.15 -11.18 6.47
CA GLY A 298 -1.95 -11.98 5.53
C GLY A 298 -3.11 -12.71 6.22
N GLY A 299 -4.19 -11.99 6.53
CA GLY A 299 -5.40 -12.60 7.10
C GLY A 299 -6.01 -13.59 6.11
N GLY A 300 -6.35 -13.12 4.91
CA GLY A 300 -6.81 -13.96 3.80
C GLY A 300 -5.66 -14.71 3.13
N ILE A 301 -4.69 -13.97 2.58
CA ILE A 301 -3.55 -14.51 1.83
C ILE A 301 -2.26 -13.87 2.31
N ALA A 302 -1.23 -14.67 2.59
CA ALA A 302 0.17 -14.24 2.69
C ALA A 302 0.99 -14.88 1.54
N MET A 303 1.60 -14.05 0.70
CA MET A 303 2.54 -14.47 -0.36
C MET A 303 3.97 -14.05 0.00
N LYS A 304 4.91 -14.98 -0.17
CA LYS A 304 6.36 -14.74 -0.14
C LYS A 304 6.95 -15.19 -1.47
N LEU A 305 7.48 -14.25 -2.25
CA LEU A 305 7.84 -14.41 -3.64
C LEU A 305 9.37 -14.42 -3.82
N ALA A 306 9.86 -15.41 -4.56
CA ALA A 306 11.23 -15.49 -5.05
C ALA A 306 11.28 -16.46 -6.25
N GLU A 307 12.46 -16.66 -6.83
CA GLU A 307 12.73 -17.83 -7.67
C GLU A 307 12.59 -19.13 -6.86
N PHE A 308 12.15 -20.22 -7.50
CA PHE A 308 12.10 -21.55 -6.87
C PHE A 308 13.53 -22.08 -6.72
N GLU A 309 13.97 -22.53 -5.53
CA GLU A 309 15.37 -22.89 -5.27
C GLU A 309 15.95 -23.94 -6.24
N ASN A 310 15.08 -24.78 -6.82
CA ASN A 310 15.45 -25.94 -7.64
C ASN A 310 14.82 -25.93 -9.05
N MET A 311 14.22 -24.83 -9.51
CA MET A 311 13.61 -24.72 -10.86
C MET A 311 13.83 -23.35 -11.51
N ASP A 312 13.93 -23.31 -12.85
CA ASP A 312 13.92 -22.07 -13.65
C ASP A 312 12.50 -21.43 -13.67
N ARG A 313 11.94 -21.14 -12.49
CA ARG A 313 10.56 -20.68 -12.26
C ARG A 313 10.51 -19.64 -11.15
N VAL A 314 9.49 -18.81 -11.22
CA VAL A 314 9.30 -17.59 -10.43
C VAL A 314 7.98 -17.68 -9.69
N GLY A 315 7.95 -17.31 -8.40
CA GLY A 315 6.71 -17.17 -7.64
C GLY A 315 5.80 -16.06 -8.19
N GLY A 316 4.49 -16.18 -8.01
CA GLY A 316 3.53 -15.21 -8.55
C GLY A 316 2.11 -15.42 -8.04
N LEU A 317 1.29 -14.38 -8.23
CA LEU A 317 -0.12 -14.36 -7.83
C LEU A 317 -0.99 -13.90 -9.00
N GLU A 318 -1.96 -14.73 -9.37
CA GLU A 318 -3.08 -14.34 -10.24
C GLU A 318 -4.41 -14.55 -9.48
N ILE A 319 -5.27 -13.54 -9.47
CA ILE A 319 -6.64 -13.65 -8.92
C ILE A 319 -7.62 -13.13 -9.96
N PHE A 320 -8.53 -13.98 -10.46
CA PHE A 320 -9.44 -13.59 -11.54
C PHE A 320 -10.81 -14.28 -11.55
N ASP A 321 -11.72 -13.89 -12.44
CA ASP A 321 -13.07 -14.46 -12.60
C ASP A 321 -13.86 -14.62 -11.28
N SER A 322 -14.27 -13.49 -10.68
CA SER A 322 -15.23 -13.40 -9.57
C SER A 322 -14.77 -14.00 -8.22
N VAL A 323 -13.64 -13.55 -7.67
CA VAL A 323 -13.15 -13.98 -6.33
C VAL A 323 -13.55 -12.99 -5.24
N THR A 324 -13.86 -13.47 -4.03
CA THR A 324 -14.12 -12.63 -2.84
C THR A 324 -13.11 -12.89 -1.72
N ILE A 325 -12.46 -11.84 -1.23
CA ILE A 325 -11.53 -11.85 -0.09
C ILE A 325 -12.04 -10.86 0.95
N SER A 326 -12.63 -11.34 2.06
CA SER A 326 -13.34 -10.43 2.97
C SER A 326 -13.39 -10.79 4.45
N GLU A 327 -13.53 -9.77 5.30
CA GLU A 327 -13.69 -9.90 6.76
C GLU A 327 -12.49 -10.60 7.46
N ASN A 328 -11.35 -10.67 6.79
CA ASN A 328 -10.11 -11.25 7.33
C ASN A 328 -9.35 -10.25 8.23
N TYR A 329 -8.52 -10.77 9.13
CA TYR A 329 -7.86 -10.00 10.18
C TYR A 329 -6.37 -10.35 10.32
N ALA A 330 -5.51 -9.33 10.39
CA ALA A 330 -4.08 -9.42 10.73
C ALA A 330 -3.59 -8.05 11.28
N MET A 331 -2.27 -7.86 11.42
CA MET A 331 -1.69 -6.52 11.63
C MET A 331 -1.39 -5.80 10.31
N GLN A 332 -1.04 -6.52 9.24
CA GLN A 332 -0.76 -5.96 7.90
C GLN A 332 -1.30 -6.87 6.79
N GLY A 333 -1.66 -6.29 5.63
CA GLY A 333 -2.09 -7.04 4.45
C GLY A 333 -3.28 -7.96 4.73
N SER A 334 -4.31 -7.45 5.42
CA SER A 334 -5.30 -8.34 6.07
C SER A 334 -6.18 -9.09 5.08
N GLY A 335 -6.52 -8.51 3.93
CA GLY A 335 -6.99 -9.27 2.77
C GLY A 335 -5.84 -10.05 2.12
N ILE A 336 -4.87 -9.31 1.56
CA ILE A 336 -3.69 -9.86 0.87
C ILE A 336 -2.42 -9.18 1.40
N TYR A 337 -1.39 -9.96 1.73
CA TYR A 337 -0.03 -9.52 2.04
C TYR A 337 0.95 -10.12 1.03
N ILE A 338 1.82 -9.31 0.44
CA ILE A 338 2.76 -9.73 -0.62
C ILE A 338 4.17 -9.24 -0.30
N THR A 339 5.12 -10.16 -0.17
CA THR A 339 6.55 -9.89 0.10
C THR A 339 7.47 -10.61 -0.88
N ASN A 340 8.71 -10.16 -0.99
CA ASN A 340 9.81 -10.81 -1.70
C ASN A 340 10.94 -11.24 -0.74
N GLU A 341 11.77 -12.22 -1.13
CA GLU A 341 12.93 -12.66 -0.32
C GLU A 341 14.27 -12.05 -0.75
N ASP A 342 14.39 -11.76 -2.04
CA ASP A 342 15.58 -11.31 -2.75
C ASP A 342 15.61 -9.79 -2.99
N GLY A 343 14.45 -9.14 -2.87
CA GLY A 343 14.23 -7.73 -3.20
C GLY A 343 13.80 -7.47 -4.65
N GLU A 344 13.56 -8.50 -5.45
CA GLU A 344 13.13 -8.37 -6.85
C GLU A 344 11.62 -8.12 -6.99
N ASN A 345 11.23 -7.42 -8.07
CA ASN A 345 9.85 -7.00 -8.29
C ASN A 345 9.04 -8.06 -9.06
N TYR A 346 8.44 -8.98 -8.30
CA TYR A 346 7.52 -9.99 -8.83
C TYR A 346 6.16 -9.38 -9.21
N ILE A 347 5.54 -9.93 -10.27
CA ILE A 347 4.29 -9.42 -10.83
C ILE A 347 3.10 -10.14 -10.17
N CYS A 348 2.20 -9.36 -9.56
CA CYS A 348 0.93 -9.83 -9.02
C CYS A 348 -0.22 -9.20 -9.80
N ASN A 349 -1.11 -10.03 -10.34
CA ASN A 349 -2.24 -9.59 -11.17
C ASN A 349 -3.57 -9.93 -10.49
N ILE A 350 -4.45 -8.94 -10.34
CA ILE A 350 -5.81 -9.12 -9.81
C ILE A 350 -6.78 -8.47 -10.80
N SER A 351 -7.67 -9.25 -11.40
CA SER A 351 -8.63 -8.71 -12.36
C SER A 351 -9.94 -9.49 -12.48
N GLY A 352 -10.93 -9.01 -13.22
CA GLY A 352 -12.17 -9.77 -13.51
C GLY A 352 -13.07 -9.98 -12.29
N TYR A 353 -13.81 -8.95 -11.87
CA TYR A 353 -14.86 -9.03 -10.83
C TYR A 353 -14.38 -9.41 -9.41
N VAL A 354 -13.11 -9.15 -9.07
CA VAL A 354 -12.56 -9.48 -7.73
C VAL A 354 -12.96 -8.45 -6.69
N LYS A 355 -13.40 -8.91 -5.52
CA LYS A 355 -13.81 -8.08 -4.38
C LYS A 355 -12.93 -8.31 -3.15
N ILE A 356 -12.24 -7.26 -2.70
CA ILE A 356 -11.41 -7.27 -1.48
C ILE A 356 -12.06 -6.32 -0.46
N ALA A 357 -12.75 -6.84 0.55
CA ALA A 357 -13.64 -6.01 1.36
C ALA A 357 -13.72 -6.29 2.86
N ASN A 358 -13.98 -5.26 3.66
CA ASN A 358 -14.17 -5.33 5.13
C ASN A 358 -12.99 -5.97 5.91
N ASN A 359 -11.81 -6.11 5.29
CA ASN A 359 -10.63 -6.68 5.96
C ASN A 359 -10.06 -5.65 6.95
N THR A 360 -9.59 -6.09 8.12
CA THR A 360 -9.15 -5.22 9.22
C THR A 360 -7.71 -5.49 9.59
N ALA A 361 -6.85 -4.48 9.42
CA ALA A 361 -5.49 -4.44 9.93
C ALA A 361 -5.48 -3.67 11.26
N GLU A 362 -5.00 -4.29 12.34
CA GLU A 362 -5.02 -3.69 13.68
C GLU A 362 -3.69 -3.84 14.42
N ALA A 363 -3.05 -2.71 14.75
CA ALA A 363 -1.82 -2.65 15.53
C ALA A 363 -2.13 -2.56 17.04
N THR A 364 -1.38 -3.31 17.86
CA THR A 364 -1.61 -3.45 19.31
C THR A 364 -0.48 -2.84 20.14
N GLU A 365 -0.82 -2.18 21.25
CA GLU A 365 0.10 -1.40 22.10
C GLU A 365 1.39 -2.13 22.51
N VAL A 366 1.31 -3.44 22.76
CA VAL A 366 2.40 -4.28 23.29
C VAL A 366 3.62 -4.36 22.34
N LEU A 367 3.44 -4.07 21.05
CA LEU A 367 4.43 -4.35 20.01
C LEU A 367 5.24 -3.13 19.54
N ARG A 368 4.85 -1.91 19.92
CA ARG A 368 5.57 -0.68 19.50
C ARG A 368 7.02 -0.63 20.00
N SER A 369 7.35 -1.30 21.11
CA SER A 369 8.62 -1.14 21.82
C SER A 369 9.83 -1.88 21.20
N ASN A 370 9.70 -2.52 20.02
CA ASN A 370 10.80 -3.29 19.41
C ASN A 370 11.01 -3.13 17.89
N SER A 371 10.01 -2.76 17.07
CA SER A 371 10.20 -2.76 15.60
C SER A 371 9.20 -1.95 14.74
N GLY A 372 8.58 -0.88 15.23
CA GLY A 372 7.83 0.05 14.37
C GLY A 372 6.64 -0.54 13.60
N SER A 373 5.97 -1.55 14.16
CA SER A 373 4.94 -2.36 13.48
C SER A 373 3.61 -1.60 13.25
N ASN A 374 3.58 -0.75 12.23
CA ASN A 374 2.40 -0.02 11.76
C ASN A 374 1.33 -0.95 11.15
N ALA A 375 0.06 -0.57 11.23
CA ALA A 375 -1.02 -1.31 10.55
C ALA A 375 -1.14 -0.83 9.10
N ASN A 376 -0.79 -1.69 8.14
CA ASN A 376 -0.60 -1.32 6.74
C ASN A 376 -1.44 -2.16 5.77
N GLY A 377 -2.02 -1.52 4.75
CA GLY A 377 -2.62 -2.20 3.60
C GLY A 377 -3.75 -3.16 3.98
N ALA A 378 -4.82 -2.67 4.61
CA ALA A 378 -5.82 -3.57 5.19
C ALA A 378 -6.54 -4.43 4.14
N GLY A 379 -6.81 -3.88 2.96
CA GLY A 379 -7.19 -4.66 1.77
C GLY A 379 -5.99 -5.40 1.19
N ILE A 380 -5.01 -4.67 0.66
CA ILE A 380 -3.75 -5.20 0.09
C ILE A 380 -2.55 -4.47 0.70
N PHE A 381 -1.52 -5.21 1.13
CA PHE A 381 -0.19 -4.66 1.39
C PHE A 381 0.86 -5.35 0.50
N THR A 382 1.70 -4.59 -0.20
CA THR A 382 2.67 -5.16 -1.16
C THR A 382 4.06 -4.51 -1.12
N PHE A 383 5.08 -5.38 -1.22
CA PHE A 383 6.48 -5.05 -1.49
C PHE A 383 6.91 -5.46 -2.92
N SER A 384 5.94 -5.79 -3.79
CA SER A 384 6.18 -6.21 -5.17
C SER A 384 5.14 -5.60 -6.13
N PHE A 385 5.40 -5.66 -7.44
CA PHE A 385 4.62 -4.96 -8.45
C PHE A 385 3.17 -5.47 -8.54
N LEU A 386 2.21 -4.56 -8.40
CA LEU A 386 0.78 -4.88 -8.34
C LEU A 386 0.03 -4.30 -9.54
N ASN A 387 -0.59 -5.17 -10.34
CA ASN A 387 -1.56 -4.81 -11.37
C ASN A 387 -2.99 -5.09 -10.88
N LEU A 388 -3.86 -4.10 -10.98
CA LEU A 388 -5.31 -4.23 -10.77
C LEU A 388 -6.04 -3.84 -12.06
N SER A 389 -6.92 -4.70 -12.60
CA SER A 389 -7.75 -4.34 -13.77
C SER A 389 -9.12 -5.01 -13.84
N ASP A 390 -9.99 -4.56 -14.74
CA ASP A 390 -11.25 -5.21 -15.11
C ASP A 390 -12.20 -5.52 -13.93
N ASN A 391 -12.91 -4.51 -13.42
CA ASN A 391 -14.00 -4.67 -12.43
C ASN A 391 -13.53 -5.13 -11.02
N VAL A 392 -12.40 -4.62 -10.52
CA VAL A 392 -11.94 -4.87 -9.13
C VAL A 392 -12.57 -3.88 -8.14
N LEU A 393 -13.03 -4.39 -6.99
CA LEU A 393 -13.65 -3.60 -5.91
C LEU A 393 -12.90 -3.78 -4.58
N ILE A 394 -12.17 -2.74 -4.15
CA ILE A 394 -11.49 -2.67 -2.85
C ILE A 394 -12.32 -1.80 -1.92
N SER A 395 -13.03 -2.38 -0.95
CA SER A 395 -14.07 -1.63 -0.21
C SER A 395 -14.22 -1.89 1.29
N GLY A 396 -14.38 -0.83 2.08
CA GLY A 396 -14.65 -0.94 3.53
C GLY A 396 -13.49 -1.52 4.36
N ASN A 397 -12.29 -1.64 3.79
CA ASN A 397 -11.13 -2.16 4.50
C ASN A 397 -10.56 -1.10 5.45
N LYS A 398 -10.02 -1.53 6.59
CA LYS A 398 -9.69 -0.63 7.71
C LYS A 398 -8.33 -0.92 8.32
N ALA A 399 -7.43 0.05 8.26
CA ALA A 399 -6.20 0.06 9.07
C ALA A 399 -6.44 0.84 10.37
N THR A 400 -5.99 0.30 11.51
CA THR A 400 -6.29 0.85 12.84
C THR A 400 -5.14 0.65 13.84
N ASP A 401 -4.98 1.63 14.74
CA ASP A 401 -4.05 1.59 15.89
C ASP A 401 -4.86 1.87 17.17
N ILE A 402 -4.83 0.93 18.12
CA ILE A 402 -5.48 1.08 19.44
C ILE A 402 -4.87 2.24 20.25
N SER A 403 -3.57 2.52 20.07
CA SER A 403 -2.84 3.53 20.85
C SER A 403 -3.12 4.98 20.44
N SER A 404 -4.07 5.21 19.52
CA SER A 404 -4.60 6.52 19.13
C SER A 404 -3.58 7.51 18.53
N ASN A 405 -2.52 6.99 17.90
CA ASN A 405 -1.64 7.77 17.01
C ASN A 405 -2.10 7.54 15.55
N PRO A 406 -2.80 8.48 14.90
CA PRO A 406 -3.34 8.27 13.54
C PRO A 406 -2.26 7.87 12.53
N ALA A 407 -1.13 8.58 12.54
CA ALA A 407 -0.04 8.44 11.57
C ALA A 407 0.69 7.08 11.61
N ALA A 408 0.39 6.21 12.58
CA ALA A 408 0.96 4.85 12.67
C ALA A 408 0.23 3.81 11.79
N THR A 409 -0.65 4.25 10.88
CA THR A 409 -1.44 3.35 10.01
C THR A 409 -1.61 3.90 8.60
N SER A 410 -1.39 3.07 7.59
CA SER A 410 -1.32 3.50 6.18
C SER A 410 -2.03 2.55 5.22
N GLY A 411 -2.70 3.07 4.20
CA GLY A 411 -3.28 2.25 3.14
C GLY A 411 -4.49 1.45 3.63
N GLY A 412 -5.66 2.09 3.70
CA GLY A 412 -6.89 1.38 4.09
C GLY A 412 -7.26 0.35 3.02
N GLY A 413 -7.38 0.79 1.77
CA GLY A 413 -7.52 -0.10 0.62
C GLY A 413 -6.20 -0.76 0.25
N ILE A 414 -5.20 0.04 -0.17
CA ILE A 414 -3.90 -0.44 -0.63
C ILE A 414 -2.77 0.27 0.13
N GLY A 415 -1.76 -0.46 0.60
CA GLY A 415 -0.45 0.08 0.99
C GLY A 415 0.65 -0.54 0.13
N ALA A 416 1.54 0.29 -0.42
CA ALA A 416 2.57 -0.17 -1.36
C ALA A 416 3.98 0.37 -1.05
N GLN A 417 4.97 -0.52 -1.16
CA GLN A 417 6.42 -0.20 -1.15
C GLN A 417 7.09 -0.44 -2.50
N ALA A 418 6.31 -0.83 -3.52
CA ALA A 418 6.71 -1.07 -4.89
C ALA A 418 5.63 -0.47 -5.84
N PRO A 419 5.90 -0.28 -7.15
CA PRO A 419 4.99 0.43 -8.01
C PRO A 419 3.63 -0.29 -8.17
N VAL A 420 2.57 0.49 -8.33
CA VAL A 420 1.19 0.00 -8.49
C VAL A 420 0.61 0.52 -9.79
N SER A 421 0.06 -0.38 -10.61
CA SER A 421 -0.66 -0.05 -11.83
C SER A 421 -2.14 -0.45 -11.70
N ILE A 422 -3.03 0.51 -11.95
CA ILE A 422 -4.48 0.31 -11.89
C ILE A 422 -5.07 0.79 -13.22
N SER A 423 -5.77 -0.08 -13.93
CA SER A 423 -6.48 0.28 -15.16
C SER A 423 -7.89 -0.31 -15.22
N ASP A 424 -8.78 0.30 -16.01
CA ASP A 424 -10.01 -0.31 -16.51
C ASP A 424 -11.00 -0.84 -15.43
N ASP A 425 -11.99 -0.01 -15.04
CA ASP A 425 -13.11 -0.39 -14.16
C ASP A 425 -12.73 -0.76 -12.70
N VAL A 426 -11.75 -0.10 -12.06
CA VAL A 426 -11.39 -0.38 -10.64
C VAL A 426 -11.97 0.66 -9.68
N ILE A 427 -12.54 0.20 -8.56
CA ILE A 427 -13.18 1.02 -7.52
C ILE A 427 -12.52 0.79 -6.15
N ILE A 428 -12.02 1.86 -5.54
CA ILE A 428 -11.45 1.89 -4.19
C ILE A 428 -12.36 2.77 -3.30
N THR A 429 -13.25 2.16 -2.50
CA THR A 429 -14.36 2.88 -1.84
C THR A 429 -14.52 2.62 -0.34
N LYS A 430 -14.78 3.66 0.45
CA LYS A 430 -15.12 3.57 1.90
C LYS A 430 -14.03 2.92 2.78
N ASN A 431 -12.78 2.90 2.33
CA ASN A 431 -11.68 2.39 3.13
C ASN A 431 -11.21 3.46 4.13
N ALA A 432 -10.59 3.04 5.24
CA ALA A 432 -10.16 3.94 6.32
C ALA A 432 -8.77 3.59 6.85
N ALA A 433 -7.98 4.61 7.15
CA ALA A 433 -6.62 4.51 7.73
C ALA A 433 -6.23 5.82 8.41
N GLY A 434 -5.01 5.88 8.96
CA GLY A 434 -4.33 7.12 9.31
C GLY A 434 -4.02 7.95 8.08
N SER A 435 -3.21 7.39 7.18
CA SER A 435 -2.78 8.05 5.94
C SER A 435 -3.07 7.20 4.70
N GLY A 436 -3.43 7.84 3.59
CA GLY A 436 -3.70 7.17 2.31
C GLY A 436 -4.84 6.16 2.43
N ALA A 437 -6.03 6.62 2.85
CA ALA A 437 -7.10 5.70 3.23
C ALA A 437 -7.65 4.89 2.05
N GLY A 438 -7.76 5.48 0.86
CA GLY A 438 -7.90 4.71 -0.38
C GLY A 438 -6.60 3.95 -0.69
N MET A 439 -5.51 4.68 -0.94
CA MET A 439 -4.17 4.12 -1.13
C MET A 439 -3.05 4.98 -0.54
N PHE A 440 -2.05 4.31 0.03
CA PHE A 440 -0.75 4.87 0.41
C PHE A 440 0.36 4.22 -0.43
N SER A 441 1.25 5.00 -1.03
CA SER A 441 2.42 4.47 -1.76
C SER A 441 3.72 5.20 -1.44
N PHE A 442 4.81 4.44 -1.32
CA PHE A 442 6.20 4.95 -1.33
C PHE A 442 6.87 4.93 -2.72
N ASP A 443 6.16 4.44 -3.73
CA ASP A 443 6.65 4.32 -5.11
C ASP A 443 5.58 4.74 -6.14
N ALA A 444 5.93 4.73 -7.43
CA ALA A 444 5.09 5.23 -8.52
C ALA A 444 3.71 4.54 -8.58
N VAL A 445 2.68 5.38 -8.65
CA VAL A 445 1.31 4.99 -8.91
C VAL A 445 0.96 5.34 -10.35
N MET A 446 0.45 4.37 -11.10
CA MET A 446 -0.10 4.53 -12.45
C MET A 446 -1.62 4.27 -12.38
N LEU A 447 -2.45 5.29 -12.61
CA LEU A 447 -3.92 5.16 -12.70
C LEU A 447 -4.38 5.49 -14.12
N SER A 448 -5.21 4.64 -14.72
CA SER A 448 -5.76 4.86 -16.07
C SER A 448 -7.16 4.28 -16.27
N ASN A 449 -7.96 4.83 -17.19
CA ASN A 449 -9.24 4.28 -17.66
C ASN A 449 -10.31 3.88 -16.60
N ASN A 450 -11.33 4.72 -16.41
CA ASN A 450 -12.52 4.45 -15.60
C ASN A 450 -12.24 3.95 -14.16
N ILE A 451 -11.43 4.72 -13.43
CA ILE A 451 -11.09 4.45 -12.02
C ILE A 451 -11.94 5.32 -11.10
N SER A 452 -12.43 4.77 -9.99
CA SER A 452 -13.07 5.53 -8.91
C SER A 452 -12.37 5.32 -7.57
N ILE A 453 -11.95 6.40 -6.94
CA ILE A 453 -11.41 6.42 -5.58
C ILE A 453 -12.35 7.31 -4.76
N ASP A 454 -13.28 6.68 -4.02
CA ASP A 454 -14.43 7.39 -3.45
C ASP A 454 -14.71 7.12 -1.95
N GLN A 455 -15.18 8.15 -1.25
CA GLN A 455 -15.71 8.02 0.12
C GLN A 455 -14.71 7.44 1.15
N ASN A 456 -13.40 7.45 0.86
CA ASN A 456 -12.36 6.98 1.77
C ASN A 456 -12.06 8.05 2.84
N HIS A 457 -11.64 7.63 4.03
CA HIS A 457 -11.44 8.52 5.19
C HIS A 457 -10.09 8.31 5.88
N ALA A 458 -9.24 9.33 5.83
CA ALA A 458 -7.94 9.37 6.50
C ALA A 458 -8.05 10.17 7.82
N ASN A 459 -7.66 9.54 8.93
CA ASN A 459 -7.59 10.20 10.24
C ASN A 459 -6.45 11.23 10.35
N SER A 460 -5.58 11.31 9.33
CA SER A 460 -4.46 12.24 9.19
C SER A 460 -4.41 12.78 7.74
N ARG A 461 -3.67 12.13 6.83
CA ARG A 461 -3.27 12.71 5.52
C ARG A 461 -3.67 11.85 4.31
N GLY A 462 -4.16 12.47 3.24
CA GLY A 462 -4.45 11.76 1.98
C GLY A 462 -5.69 10.87 2.10
N GLY A 463 -6.89 11.46 2.02
CA GLY A 463 -8.15 10.71 2.11
C GLY A 463 -8.30 9.69 0.99
N GLY A 464 -8.18 10.12 -0.26
CA GLY A 464 -8.11 9.24 -1.43
C GLY A 464 -6.71 8.62 -1.58
N LEU A 465 -5.71 9.46 -1.86
CA LEU A 465 -4.33 9.08 -2.13
C LEU A 465 -3.33 9.77 -1.19
N TYR A 466 -2.35 9.01 -0.69
CA TYR A 466 -1.10 9.51 -0.14
C TYR A 466 0.06 9.01 -1.01
N LEU A 467 0.85 9.92 -1.57
CA LEU A 467 1.99 9.64 -2.43
C LEU A 467 3.28 10.20 -1.80
N ASP A 468 4.21 9.32 -1.45
CA ASP A 468 5.53 9.67 -0.90
C ASP A 468 6.60 9.55 -1.99
N GLY A 469 7.40 10.60 -2.21
CA GLY A 469 8.42 10.64 -3.26
C GLY A 469 9.69 9.83 -2.97
N TYR A 470 9.68 8.98 -1.95
CA TYR A 470 10.85 8.24 -1.45
C TYR A 470 11.63 7.47 -2.54
N SER A 471 10.95 6.85 -3.51
CA SER A 471 11.61 6.15 -4.62
C SER A 471 12.22 7.07 -5.69
N GLY A 472 11.81 8.34 -5.73
CA GLY A 472 12.11 9.28 -6.82
C GLY A 472 11.40 8.99 -8.14
N ASN A 473 10.52 7.98 -8.22
CA ASN A 473 9.78 7.66 -9.43
C ASN A 473 8.53 8.54 -9.58
N LYS A 474 8.17 8.85 -10.83
CA LYS A 474 7.00 9.69 -11.15
C LYS A 474 5.71 8.87 -11.11
N SER A 475 4.68 9.40 -10.45
CA SER A 475 3.30 8.88 -10.54
C SER A 475 2.53 9.54 -11.69
N VAL A 476 1.67 8.79 -12.37
CA VAL A 476 0.84 9.29 -13.48
C VAL A 476 -0.60 8.85 -13.27
N ILE A 477 -1.51 9.81 -13.32
CA ILE A 477 -2.95 9.65 -13.16
C ILE A 477 -3.55 10.23 -14.44
N SER A 478 -4.09 9.41 -15.35
CA SER A 478 -4.59 9.92 -16.62
C SER A 478 -5.82 9.17 -17.13
N GLY A 479 -6.54 9.77 -18.09
CA GLY A 479 -7.81 9.24 -18.54
C GLY A 479 -8.94 9.49 -17.53
N GLN A 480 -10.04 8.74 -17.67
CA GLN A 480 -11.23 8.87 -16.83
C GLN A 480 -10.98 8.34 -15.39
N VAL A 481 -10.33 9.13 -14.54
CA VAL A 481 -10.11 8.82 -13.12
C VAL A 481 -10.89 9.82 -12.26
N MET A 482 -11.67 9.33 -11.30
CA MET A 482 -12.47 10.15 -10.38
C MET A 482 -11.99 9.93 -8.93
N ILE A 483 -11.36 10.94 -8.34
CA ILE A 483 -10.91 10.94 -6.94
C ILE A 483 -11.87 11.86 -6.18
N GLN A 484 -12.92 11.29 -5.60
CA GLN A 484 -14.07 12.09 -5.16
C GLN A 484 -14.68 11.74 -3.80
N ASN A 485 -15.27 12.72 -3.12
CA ASN A 485 -15.97 12.54 -1.84
C ASN A 485 -15.06 11.94 -0.72
N ASN A 486 -13.73 11.97 -0.87
CA ASN A 486 -12.78 11.48 0.12
C ASN A 486 -12.52 12.56 1.17
N THR A 487 -12.11 12.13 2.38
CA THR A 487 -11.90 13.06 3.49
C THR A 487 -10.61 12.79 4.25
N ALA A 488 -9.96 13.85 4.70
CA ALA A 488 -8.85 13.82 5.64
C ALA A 488 -9.16 14.70 6.87
N ASP A 489 -8.58 14.37 8.02
CA ASP A 489 -8.68 15.16 9.25
C ASP A 489 -7.51 16.14 9.48
N GLU A 490 -6.45 16.08 8.67
CA GLU A 490 -5.31 17.03 8.68
C GLU A 490 -5.07 17.67 7.28
N GLU A 491 -4.54 16.93 6.29
CA GLU A 491 -4.12 17.49 4.99
C GLU A 491 -4.50 16.58 3.80
N GLY A 492 -4.85 17.16 2.64
CA GLY A 492 -5.02 16.44 1.38
C GLY A 492 -6.26 15.54 1.36
N GLY A 493 -7.45 16.10 1.15
CA GLY A 493 -8.70 15.33 1.18
C GLY A 493 -8.79 14.33 0.04
N GLY A 494 -8.53 14.76 -1.19
CA GLY A 494 -8.42 13.89 -2.37
C GLY A 494 -7.03 13.27 -2.50
N ILE A 495 -6.01 14.11 -2.68
CA ILE A 495 -4.60 13.71 -2.91
C ILE A 495 -3.67 14.47 -1.95
N PHE A 496 -2.74 13.73 -1.36
CA PHE A 496 -1.61 14.26 -0.59
C PHE A 496 -0.27 13.84 -1.21
N GLY A 497 0.60 14.80 -1.51
CA GLY A 497 1.94 14.57 -2.07
C GLY A 497 3.05 15.17 -1.20
N THR A 498 4.09 14.39 -0.90
CA THR A 498 5.21 14.81 -0.03
C THR A 498 6.57 14.27 -0.49
N ARG A 499 7.65 14.82 0.06
CA ARG A 499 9.06 14.38 -0.12
C ARG A 499 9.48 14.30 -1.60
N ALA A 500 9.33 15.42 -2.30
CA ALA A 500 9.68 15.58 -3.71
C ALA A 500 9.00 14.60 -4.67
N VAL A 501 7.79 14.12 -4.35
CA VAL A 501 7.00 13.30 -5.29
C VAL A 501 6.68 14.11 -6.54
N GLN A 502 6.80 13.48 -7.70
CA GLN A 502 6.39 14.05 -8.98
C GLN A 502 5.10 13.34 -9.42
N MET A 503 4.02 14.09 -9.61
CA MET A 503 2.76 13.55 -10.13
C MET A 503 2.32 14.27 -11.41
N GLU A 504 1.66 13.54 -12.29
CA GLU A 504 0.98 14.06 -13.49
C GLU A 504 -0.48 13.68 -13.44
N LEU A 505 -1.36 14.66 -13.62
CA LEU A 505 -2.80 14.53 -13.81
C LEU A 505 -3.13 15.05 -15.22
N SER A 506 -3.70 14.21 -16.08
CA SER A 506 -3.96 14.55 -17.49
C SER A 506 -5.15 13.78 -18.08
N ASP A 507 -5.63 14.14 -19.27
CA ASP A 507 -6.66 13.41 -20.03
C ASP A 507 -8.01 13.13 -19.29
N SER A 508 -8.65 14.16 -18.73
CA SER A 508 -10.00 14.08 -18.10
C SER A 508 -10.09 13.47 -16.69
N VAL A 509 -9.02 13.55 -15.90
CA VAL A 509 -9.07 13.25 -14.45
C VAL A 509 -9.95 14.28 -13.71
N SER A 510 -10.72 13.84 -12.72
CA SER A 510 -11.48 14.69 -11.81
C SER A 510 -11.10 14.47 -10.34
N VAL A 511 -10.91 15.57 -9.61
CA VAL A 511 -10.72 15.59 -8.16
C VAL A 511 -11.85 16.42 -7.55
N SER A 512 -12.86 15.79 -6.95
CA SER A 512 -14.12 16.48 -6.64
C SER A 512 -14.82 16.13 -5.32
N ASP A 513 -15.51 17.10 -4.72
CA ASP A 513 -16.23 16.98 -3.44
C ASP A 513 -15.36 16.49 -2.24
N ASN A 514 -14.03 16.55 -2.32
CA ASN A 514 -13.15 16.07 -1.25
C ASN A 514 -12.97 17.15 -0.15
N ALA A 515 -12.67 16.74 1.09
CA ALA A 515 -12.53 17.69 2.20
C ALA A 515 -11.40 17.37 3.20
N ALA A 516 -10.63 18.39 3.57
CA ALA A 516 -9.58 18.36 4.59
C ALA A 516 -9.43 19.75 5.22
N PRO A 517 -8.88 19.92 6.44
CA PRO A 517 -8.55 21.25 6.97
C PRO A 517 -7.68 22.10 6.03
N GLU A 518 -6.80 21.44 5.27
CA GLU A 518 -5.85 22.05 4.35
C GLU A 518 -5.71 21.20 3.08
N GLY A 519 -5.77 21.83 1.90
CA GLY A 519 -5.71 21.14 0.60
C GLY A 519 -6.89 20.17 0.41
N GLY A 520 -8.11 20.72 0.30
CA GLY A 520 -9.33 19.90 0.24
C GLY A 520 -9.30 18.90 -0.92
N GLY A 521 -8.92 19.35 -2.11
CA GLY A 521 -8.69 18.50 -3.29
C GLY A 521 -7.28 17.91 -3.31
N ILE A 522 -6.26 18.77 -3.44
CA ILE A 522 -4.85 18.41 -3.58
C ILE A 522 -4.00 19.20 -2.58
N TYR A 523 -3.07 18.51 -1.91
CA TYR A 523 -2.05 19.12 -1.05
C TYR A 523 -0.64 18.67 -1.47
N LEU A 524 0.29 19.60 -1.63
CA LEU A 524 1.69 19.35 -2.02
C LEU A 524 2.65 20.01 -1.04
N ARG A 525 3.57 19.23 -0.45
CA ARG A 525 4.66 19.79 0.39
C ARG A 525 6.04 19.18 0.12
N HIS A 526 7.06 19.86 0.62
CA HIS A 526 8.46 19.38 0.68
C HIS A 526 9.04 19.09 -0.70
N GLY A 527 9.02 20.11 -1.58
CA GLY A 527 9.61 20.04 -2.93
C GLY A 527 8.84 19.18 -3.94
N SER A 528 7.59 18.82 -3.65
CA SER A 528 6.77 17.95 -4.52
C SER A 528 6.20 18.74 -5.71
N SER A 529 5.93 18.08 -6.83
CA SER A 529 5.35 18.75 -8.00
C SER A 529 4.15 18.01 -8.58
N ALA A 530 3.17 18.78 -9.05
CA ALA A 530 2.04 18.28 -9.82
C ALA A 530 1.96 19.01 -11.17
N ALA A 531 2.08 18.25 -12.25
CA ALA A 531 1.68 18.69 -13.59
C ALA A 531 0.20 18.35 -13.79
N ILE A 532 -0.62 19.35 -14.12
CA ILE A 532 -2.06 19.27 -14.26
C ILE A 532 -2.41 19.82 -15.65
N SER A 533 -2.84 18.96 -16.56
CA SER A 533 -3.06 19.32 -17.97
C SER A 533 -4.34 18.73 -18.57
N ASP A 534 -4.53 18.92 -19.87
CA ASP A 534 -5.44 18.14 -20.73
C ASP A 534 -6.83 17.84 -20.13
N ASN A 535 -7.53 18.91 -19.77
CA ASN A 535 -8.92 18.93 -19.29
C ASN A 535 -9.16 18.32 -17.89
N VAL A 536 -8.16 18.30 -17.00
CA VAL A 536 -8.36 17.98 -15.57
C VAL A 536 -9.38 18.94 -14.91
N LEU A 537 -10.24 18.40 -14.06
CA LEU A 537 -11.30 19.14 -13.35
C LEU A 537 -11.19 18.99 -11.82
N ILE A 538 -10.93 20.09 -11.12
CA ILE A 538 -10.82 20.15 -9.66
C ILE A 538 -11.99 20.98 -9.12
N GLU A 539 -13.01 20.33 -8.54
CA GLU A 539 -14.25 21.03 -8.17
C GLU A 539 -14.94 20.63 -6.86
N ASN A 540 -15.68 21.58 -6.26
CA ASN A 540 -16.43 21.41 -5.00
C ASN A 540 -15.58 21.01 -3.77
N ASN A 541 -14.25 20.99 -3.88
CA ASN A 541 -13.40 20.56 -2.78
C ASN A 541 -13.35 21.62 -1.67
N THR A 542 -13.28 21.18 -0.42
CA THR A 542 -13.61 22.01 0.75
C THR A 542 -12.52 21.99 1.82
N ALA A 543 -12.11 23.18 2.26
CA ALA A 543 -11.23 23.40 3.40
C ALA A 543 -11.91 24.20 4.52
N ASP A 544 -12.73 23.55 5.35
CA ASP A 544 -13.66 24.19 6.31
C ASP A 544 -13.29 24.04 7.81
N LYS A 545 -12.31 23.19 8.14
CA LYS A 545 -11.94 22.85 9.54
C LYS A 545 -11.07 23.93 10.20
N ARG A 546 -9.99 23.56 10.91
CA ARG A 546 -9.28 24.46 11.84
C ARG A 546 -8.58 25.62 11.11
N SER A 547 -7.74 25.28 10.14
CA SER A 547 -6.96 26.22 9.34
C SER A 547 -7.81 26.78 8.19
N GLY A 548 -8.26 25.92 7.28
CA GLY A 548 -9.16 26.26 6.19
C GLY A 548 -8.44 26.90 4.99
N PHE A 549 -7.40 26.23 4.49
CA PHE A 549 -6.50 26.72 3.44
C PHE A 549 -6.55 25.85 2.18
N GLY A 550 -6.64 26.47 0.99
CA GLY A 550 -6.56 25.80 -0.30
C GLY A 550 -7.68 24.77 -0.50
N GLY A 551 -8.89 25.25 -0.85
CA GLY A 551 -10.04 24.36 -1.07
C GLY A 551 -9.77 23.34 -2.19
N GLY A 552 -9.33 23.82 -3.35
CA GLY A 552 -8.93 23.00 -4.50
C GLY A 552 -7.51 22.48 -4.39
N ILE A 553 -6.52 23.38 -4.30
CA ILE A 553 -5.09 23.05 -4.26
C ILE A 553 -4.39 23.87 -3.15
N PHE A 554 -3.48 23.24 -2.41
CA PHE A 554 -2.49 23.92 -1.57
C PHE A 554 -1.06 23.46 -1.94
N VAL A 555 -0.20 24.42 -2.26
CA VAL A 555 1.23 24.25 -2.55
C VAL A 555 2.08 24.85 -1.41
N LEU A 556 2.91 24.03 -0.76
CA LEU A 556 3.71 24.42 0.42
C LEU A 556 5.20 24.04 0.26
N ASN A 557 6.11 24.79 0.88
CA ASN A 557 7.53 24.44 1.10
C ASN A 557 8.24 23.94 -0.18
N HIS A 558 8.50 24.87 -1.09
CA HIS A 558 9.20 24.69 -2.38
C HIS A 558 8.54 23.70 -3.36
N SER A 559 7.27 23.35 -3.12
CA SER A 559 6.47 22.55 -4.06
C SER A 559 6.00 23.39 -5.25
N ILE A 560 5.61 22.72 -6.35
CA ILE A 560 5.23 23.34 -7.62
C ILE A 560 3.89 22.79 -8.13
N ALA A 561 2.98 23.66 -8.56
CA ALA A 561 1.81 23.28 -9.35
C ALA A 561 1.88 23.90 -10.76
N ASP A 562 2.16 23.06 -11.76
CA ASP A 562 2.11 23.40 -13.18
C ASP A 562 0.71 23.07 -13.72
N ILE A 563 -0.04 24.06 -14.20
CA ILE A 563 -1.46 23.94 -14.54
C ILE A 563 -1.71 24.48 -15.95
N SER A 564 -2.22 23.65 -16.85
CA SER A 564 -2.26 23.96 -18.29
C SER A 564 -3.39 23.22 -19.02
N GLY A 565 -3.41 23.27 -20.36
CA GLY A 565 -4.15 22.31 -21.18
C GLY A 565 -5.67 22.32 -20.99
N ASN A 566 -6.29 23.49 -20.82
CA ASN A 566 -7.73 23.65 -20.55
C ASN A 566 -8.20 23.05 -19.20
N ALA A 567 -7.31 22.86 -18.21
CA ALA A 567 -7.73 22.43 -16.87
C ALA A 567 -8.65 23.47 -16.18
N VAL A 568 -9.54 22.99 -15.31
CA VAL A 568 -10.60 23.79 -14.67
C VAL A 568 -10.58 23.61 -13.16
N ILE A 569 -10.56 24.71 -12.40
CA ILE A 569 -10.57 24.73 -10.94
C ILE A 569 -11.77 25.58 -10.48
N ARG A 570 -12.85 24.96 -10.00
CA ARG A 570 -14.10 25.69 -9.71
C ARG A 570 -14.92 25.24 -8.51
N HIS A 571 -15.76 26.12 -7.96
CA HIS A 571 -16.64 25.81 -6.83
C HIS A 571 -15.92 25.31 -5.56
N ASN A 572 -14.59 25.39 -5.49
CA ASN A 572 -13.83 24.97 -4.32
C ASN A 572 -13.92 26.05 -3.24
N THR A 573 -14.03 25.64 -1.98
CA THR A 573 -14.32 26.54 -0.85
C THR A 573 -13.25 26.41 0.22
N ALA A 574 -12.72 27.53 0.73
CA ALA A 574 -11.80 27.54 1.87
C ALA A 574 -12.27 28.54 2.93
N LYS A 575 -12.28 28.13 4.20
CA LYS A 575 -12.80 28.99 5.27
C LYS A 575 -11.93 30.21 5.55
N ALA A 576 -10.62 30.11 5.36
CA ALA A 576 -9.70 31.24 5.45
C ALA A 576 -9.19 31.63 4.06
N TYR A 577 -8.27 30.85 3.48
CA TYR A 577 -7.42 31.33 2.39
C TYR A 577 -7.53 30.46 1.14
N ALA A 578 -7.87 31.12 0.03
CA ALA A 578 -8.06 30.59 -1.32
C ALA A 578 -8.97 29.36 -1.46
N GLY A 579 -10.15 29.59 -2.03
CA GLY A 579 -11.05 28.52 -2.46
C GLY A 579 -10.38 27.69 -3.55
N GLY A 580 -9.82 28.33 -4.58
CA GLY A 580 -9.11 27.67 -5.67
C GLY A 580 -7.71 27.18 -5.28
N ILE A 581 -6.72 28.07 -5.25
CA ILE A 581 -5.29 27.72 -5.08
C ILE A 581 -4.62 28.55 -3.98
N PHE A 582 -4.08 27.91 -2.95
CA PHE A 582 -3.19 28.53 -1.97
C PHE A 582 -1.72 28.17 -2.24
N ALA A 583 -0.80 29.13 -2.14
CA ALA A 583 0.64 28.87 -2.19
C ALA A 583 1.42 29.59 -1.09
N VAL A 584 2.32 28.86 -0.42
CA VAL A 584 3.15 29.36 0.69
C VAL A 584 4.56 28.81 0.53
N LEU A 585 5.57 29.68 0.41
CA LEU A 585 6.95 29.32 0.07
C LEU A 585 7.07 28.44 -1.20
N GLY A 586 6.10 28.52 -2.11
CA GLY A 586 5.92 27.61 -3.25
C GLY A 586 5.65 28.31 -4.58
N GLU A 587 5.54 27.53 -5.65
CA GLU A 587 5.37 28.06 -7.01
C GLU A 587 4.13 27.51 -7.71
N VAL A 588 3.42 28.40 -8.42
CA VAL A 588 2.22 28.08 -9.21
C VAL A 588 2.42 28.64 -10.61
N HIS A 589 2.23 27.82 -11.64
CA HIS A 589 2.44 28.20 -13.04
C HIS A 589 1.17 27.83 -13.82
N ILE A 590 0.49 28.82 -14.40
CA ILE A 590 -0.81 28.64 -15.04
C ILE A 590 -0.76 29.16 -16.49
N SER A 591 -1.07 28.29 -17.44
CA SER A 591 -1.02 28.56 -18.88
C SER A 591 -2.17 27.90 -19.66
N ASP A 592 -2.12 28.03 -20.98
CA ASP A 592 -2.84 27.25 -22.00
C ASP A 592 -4.33 26.98 -21.72
N ASN A 593 -5.09 28.08 -21.63
CA ASN A 593 -6.56 28.14 -21.54
C ASN A 593 -7.18 27.63 -20.22
N VAL A 594 -6.43 27.65 -19.12
CA VAL A 594 -6.96 27.28 -17.78
C VAL A 594 -8.04 28.23 -17.28
N LEU A 595 -9.06 27.68 -16.61
CA LEU A 595 -10.18 28.40 -16.00
C LEU A 595 -10.22 28.19 -14.48
N ILE A 596 -10.08 29.27 -13.71
CA ILE A 596 -10.24 29.28 -12.25
C ILE A 596 -11.48 30.10 -11.90
N SER A 597 -12.57 29.46 -11.49
CA SER A 597 -13.87 30.15 -11.42
C SER A 597 -14.81 29.75 -10.30
N GLU A 598 -15.61 30.70 -9.81
CA GLU A 598 -16.68 30.43 -8.83
C GLU A 598 -16.18 29.75 -7.53
N ASN A 599 -14.90 29.93 -7.18
CA ASN A 599 -14.31 29.49 -5.91
C ASN A 599 -14.52 30.55 -4.81
N GLU A 600 -14.57 30.14 -3.54
CA GLU A 600 -14.98 31.01 -2.41
C GLU A 600 -14.03 30.88 -1.20
N ALA A 601 -13.64 32.02 -0.61
CA ALA A 601 -12.89 32.06 0.65
C ALA A 601 -13.13 33.32 1.49
N THR A 602 -12.51 33.43 2.67
CA THR A 602 -12.42 34.73 3.37
C THR A 602 -11.56 35.69 2.57
N ASP A 603 -10.34 35.26 2.21
CA ASP A 603 -9.38 36.02 1.40
C ASP A 603 -8.85 35.20 0.22
N GLY A 604 -8.61 35.86 -0.91
CA GLY A 604 -7.96 35.26 -2.08
C GLY A 604 -8.84 34.26 -2.84
N GLY A 605 -10.14 34.52 -2.96
CA GLY A 605 -11.18 33.55 -3.39
C GLY A 605 -10.76 32.58 -4.49
N GLY A 606 -10.21 33.10 -5.59
CA GLY A 606 -9.58 32.30 -6.65
C GLY A 606 -8.19 31.78 -6.26
N ILE A 607 -7.24 32.69 -6.05
CA ILE A 607 -5.83 32.39 -5.73
C ILE A 607 -5.35 33.27 -4.57
N PHE A 608 -4.56 32.70 -3.66
CA PHE A 608 -3.78 33.46 -2.67
C PHE A 608 -2.34 32.89 -2.66
N VAL A 609 -1.35 33.74 -2.92
CA VAL A 609 0.07 33.37 -2.74
C VAL A 609 0.75 34.28 -1.71
N GLN A 610 1.52 33.70 -0.78
CA GLN A 610 2.21 34.42 0.30
C GLN A 610 3.64 33.91 0.60
N GLN A 611 4.40 34.70 1.37
CA GLN A 611 5.78 34.39 1.81
C GLN A 611 6.74 34.02 0.66
N GLY A 612 7.11 35.01 -0.17
CA GLY A 612 8.07 34.87 -1.26
C GLY A 612 7.61 34.02 -2.46
N SER A 613 6.42 33.40 -2.39
CA SER A 613 5.85 32.54 -3.44
C SER A 613 5.77 33.23 -4.80
N LEU A 614 5.73 32.42 -5.86
CA LEU A 614 5.58 32.89 -7.24
C LEU A 614 4.29 32.33 -7.86
N VAL A 615 3.44 33.22 -8.39
CA VAL A 615 2.40 32.86 -9.36
C VAL A 615 2.77 33.38 -10.76
N THR A 616 2.76 32.47 -11.74
CA THR A 616 2.91 32.80 -13.17
C THR A 616 1.57 32.58 -13.88
N LEU A 617 1.09 33.57 -14.64
CA LEU A 617 -0.15 33.49 -15.43
C LEU A 617 0.14 33.81 -16.90
N SER A 618 -0.32 33.01 -17.86
CA SER A 618 -0.13 33.25 -19.29
C SER A 618 -1.22 32.66 -20.20
N ASN A 619 -1.03 32.74 -21.52
CA ASN A 619 -1.64 31.85 -22.52
C ASN A 619 -3.16 31.57 -22.34
N ASN A 620 -4.02 32.60 -22.42
CA ASN A 620 -5.49 32.52 -22.31
C ASN A 620 -6.06 32.07 -20.95
N THR A 621 -5.28 32.18 -19.86
CA THR A 621 -5.79 31.94 -18.50
C THR A 621 -6.94 32.88 -18.14
N THR A 622 -8.02 32.34 -17.57
CA THR A 622 -9.19 33.10 -17.10
C THR A 622 -9.47 32.83 -15.63
N ILE A 623 -9.56 33.89 -14.83
CA ILE A 623 -9.91 33.87 -13.41
C ILE A 623 -11.23 34.63 -13.26
N GLU A 624 -12.36 33.93 -13.07
CA GLU A 624 -13.68 34.59 -13.10
C GLU A 624 -14.68 34.20 -12.00
N LYS A 625 -15.51 35.17 -11.58
CA LYS A 625 -16.57 34.98 -10.57
C LYS A 625 -16.09 34.38 -9.24
N ASN A 626 -14.83 34.55 -8.84
CA ASN A 626 -14.34 34.06 -7.54
C ASN A 626 -14.68 35.06 -6.41
N TYR A 627 -14.89 34.57 -5.18
CA TYR A 627 -15.47 35.33 -4.06
C TYR A 627 -14.56 35.35 -2.82
N ALA A 628 -14.23 36.54 -2.32
CA ALA A 628 -13.69 36.77 -0.97
C ALA A 628 -14.81 37.37 -0.10
N ASN A 629 -15.32 36.62 0.89
CA ASN A 629 -16.75 36.66 1.27
C ASN A 629 -17.11 37.22 2.66
N LEU A 630 -16.21 37.24 3.65
CA LEU A 630 -16.50 37.77 5.00
C LEU A 630 -16.30 39.29 5.05
N ASP A 631 -16.81 39.97 6.09
CA ASP A 631 -16.88 41.45 6.23
C ASP A 631 -15.54 42.23 6.09
N SER A 632 -14.39 41.56 5.90
CA SER A 632 -13.07 42.15 5.62
C SER A 632 -12.30 41.49 4.46
N GLY A 633 -12.97 40.69 3.62
CA GLY A 633 -12.32 39.81 2.65
C GLY A 633 -11.67 40.51 1.44
N PHE A 634 -10.43 40.16 1.14
CA PHE A 634 -9.59 40.78 0.10
C PHE A 634 -9.31 39.85 -1.09
N GLY A 635 -9.02 40.41 -2.26
CA GLY A 635 -8.42 39.65 -3.37
C GLY A 635 -9.35 38.62 -4.00
N GLY A 636 -10.52 39.02 -4.51
CA GLY A 636 -11.54 38.09 -5.01
C GLY A 636 -11.01 37.09 -6.05
N GLY A 637 -10.26 37.57 -7.05
CA GLY A 637 -9.55 36.74 -8.02
C GLY A 637 -8.16 36.28 -7.55
N LEU A 638 -7.31 37.20 -7.10
CA LEU A 638 -5.93 36.96 -6.65
C LEU A 638 -5.54 37.83 -5.45
N PHE A 639 -4.93 37.23 -4.42
CA PHE A 639 -4.23 37.91 -3.32
C PHE A 639 -2.72 37.63 -3.38
N LEU A 640 -1.91 38.68 -3.29
CA LEU A 640 -0.45 38.64 -3.13
C LEU A 640 -0.03 39.23 -1.77
N MET A 641 0.63 38.45 -0.90
CA MET A 641 1.15 38.91 0.41
C MET A 641 2.64 38.63 0.56
N ASP A 642 3.45 39.69 0.49
CA ASP A 642 4.91 39.61 0.29
C ASP A 642 5.29 38.49 -0.70
N SER A 643 4.73 38.57 -1.91
CA SER A 643 4.83 37.53 -2.95
C SER A 643 4.65 38.05 -4.37
N ASN A 644 5.13 37.26 -5.31
CA ASN A 644 5.46 37.70 -6.66
C ASN A 644 4.45 37.17 -7.68
N ALA A 645 4.01 38.03 -8.59
CA ALA A 645 3.23 37.62 -9.76
C ALA A 645 3.92 38.04 -11.06
N VAL A 646 4.05 37.10 -12.00
CA VAL A 646 4.55 37.37 -13.35
C VAL A 646 3.46 37.00 -14.36
N ILE A 647 2.99 38.00 -15.10
CA ILE A 647 1.86 37.85 -16.03
C ILE A 647 2.37 37.97 -17.47
N PHE A 648 2.49 36.84 -18.15
CA PHE A 648 2.89 36.81 -19.54
C PHE A 648 1.67 36.96 -20.46
N GLY A 649 1.33 38.21 -20.75
CA GLY A 649 0.70 38.51 -22.03
C GLY A 649 1.68 38.20 -23.16
N ALA A 650 1.21 37.49 -24.18
CA ALA A 650 1.87 37.32 -25.47
C ALA A 650 0.92 37.79 -26.57
N ARG A 651 1.43 38.06 -27.77
CA ARG A 651 0.59 38.61 -28.84
C ARG A 651 -0.43 37.57 -29.32
N ASP A 652 -1.70 37.97 -29.30
CA ASP A 652 -2.87 37.14 -29.62
C ASP A 652 -3.25 36.10 -28.53
N GLU A 653 -2.64 36.19 -27.34
CA GLU A 653 -2.96 35.43 -26.12
C GLU A 653 -3.27 36.38 -24.96
N SER A 654 -4.26 36.04 -24.11
CA SER A 654 -4.75 36.93 -23.04
C SER A 654 -4.59 36.37 -21.63
N VAL A 655 -4.72 37.23 -20.61
CA VAL A 655 -5.02 36.81 -19.24
C VAL A 655 -6.20 37.65 -18.77
N THR A 656 -7.26 37.01 -18.27
CA THR A 656 -8.54 37.68 -17.96
C THR A 656 -8.93 37.51 -16.50
N PHE A 657 -9.26 38.61 -15.83
CA PHE A 657 -9.92 38.65 -14.54
C PHE A 657 -11.31 39.28 -14.69
N SER A 658 -12.38 38.50 -14.54
CA SER A 658 -13.75 38.99 -14.72
C SER A 658 -14.72 38.63 -13.60
N GLN A 659 -15.63 39.54 -13.24
CA GLN A 659 -16.74 39.29 -12.29
C GLN A 659 -16.31 38.83 -10.88
N ASN A 660 -15.02 38.89 -10.54
CA ASN A 660 -14.52 38.48 -9.23
C ASN A 660 -14.91 39.51 -8.17
N THR A 661 -15.22 39.04 -6.96
CA THR A 661 -15.85 39.83 -5.90
C THR A 661 -15.04 39.74 -4.61
N ALA A 662 -14.73 40.89 -4.02
CA ALA A 662 -14.17 40.99 -2.67
C ALA A 662 -15.14 41.75 -1.75
N ALA A 663 -15.17 41.39 -0.47
CA ALA A 663 -16.03 42.04 0.51
C ALA A 663 -15.44 43.35 1.05
N ASP A 664 -14.12 43.47 1.17
CA ASP A 664 -13.39 44.73 1.41
C ASP A 664 -12.79 45.26 0.10
N SER A 665 -11.58 44.84 -0.28
CA SER A 665 -10.77 45.49 -1.33
C SER A 665 -10.14 44.52 -2.34
N GLY A 666 -9.98 44.98 -3.59
CA GLY A 666 -9.32 44.24 -4.67
C GLY A 666 -10.14 43.07 -5.19
N GLY A 667 -11.23 43.36 -5.90
CA GLY A 667 -12.11 42.35 -6.49
C GLY A 667 -11.38 41.43 -7.47
N ALA A 668 -10.54 42.00 -8.36
CA ALA A 668 -9.69 41.20 -9.25
C ALA A 668 -8.38 40.80 -8.56
N VAL A 669 -7.61 41.79 -8.08
CA VAL A 669 -6.28 41.60 -7.51
C VAL A 669 -6.08 42.48 -6.27
N TYR A 670 -5.64 41.88 -5.16
CA TYR A 670 -5.19 42.59 -3.97
C TYR A 670 -3.70 42.34 -3.73
N ILE A 671 -2.95 43.42 -3.47
CA ILE A 671 -1.50 43.39 -3.27
C ILE A 671 -1.19 44.01 -1.90
N TYR A 672 -0.78 43.14 -0.97
CA TYR A 672 -0.27 43.56 0.33
C TYR A 672 1.26 43.57 0.31
N ILE A 673 1.85 44.68 0.76
CA ILE A 673 3.29 44.85 0.93
C ILE A 673 3.53 45.25 2.37
N LEU A 674 4.36 44.49 3.07
CA LEU A 674 4.62 44.71 4.48
C LEU A 674 5.72 45.76 4.65
N ASP A 675 5.46 46.74 5.52
CA ASP A 675 6.17 48.02 5.59
C ASP A 675 7.45 47.90 6.45
N ASP A 676 8.24 46.83 6.20
CA ASP A 676 9.39 46.48 7.02
C ASP A 676 10.65 47.30 6.68
N SER A 677 11.46 47.50 7.72
CA SER A 677 12.67 48.31 7.74
C SER A 677 13.97 47.49 7.67
N ASP A 678 13.88 46.15 7.73
CA ASP A 678 15.04 45.26 7.61
C ASP A 678 15.39 44.94 6.15
N SER A 679 16.68 45.01 5.82
CA SER A 679 17.19 44.93 4.44
C SER A 679 17.29 43.52 3.87
N GLU A 680 17.17 42.47 4.71
CA GLU A 680 17.18 41.08 4.23
C GLU A 680 15.79 40.60 3.76
N LEU A 681 14.69 41.27 4.12
CA LEU A 681 13.34 40.97 3.62
C LEU A 681 12.98 41.74 2.34
N ASP A 682 13.78 42.73 1.94
CA ASP A 682 13.61 43.57 0.74
C ASP A 682 13.52 42.76 -0.58
N LYS A 683 13.96 41.49 -0.56
CA LYS A 683 13.85 40.50 -1.66
C LYS A 683 12.44 39.91 -1.87
N TYR A 684 11.54 40.00 -0.89
CA TYR A 684 10.20 39.37 -0.93
C TYR A 684 9.04 40.35 -1.12
N LYS A 685 9.32 41.66 -1.29
CA LYS A 685 8.27 42.69 -1.46
C LYS A 685 7.41 42.42 -2.69
N SER A 686 6.09 42.35 -2.48
CA SER A 686 5.14 41.97 -3.54
C SER A 686 5.24 42.86 -4.78
N PHE A 687 5.36 42.23 -5.94
CA PHE A 687 5.25 42.91 -7.22
C PHE A 687 4.41 42.11 -8.23
N VAL A 688 3.69 42.83 -9.09
CA VAL A 688 3.12 42.27 -10.33
C VAL A 688 3.94 42.78 -11.51
N LYS A 689 4.39 41.86 -12.36
CA LYS A 689 5.19 42.16 -13.55
C LYS A 689 4.50 41.56 -14.79
N ALA A 690 3.81 42.40 -15.55
CA ALA A 690 3.35 42.03 -16.89
C ALA A 690 4.46 42.24 -17.94
N THR A 691 4.55 41.36 -18.95
CA THR A 691 5.59 41.43 -20.01
C THR A 691 5.11 42.03 -21.33
N ASP A 692 3.88 41.73 -21.74
CA ASP A 692 3.11 42.51 -22.71
C ASP A 692 1.79 42.87 -22.05
N GLU A 693 1.58 44.17 -21.80
CA GLU A 693 0.41 44.66 -21.07
C GLU A 693 -0.86 44.70 -21.94
N SER A 694 -0.75 44.53 -23.26
CA SER A 694 -1.83 44.82 -24.20
C SER A 694 -3.00 43.83 -24.15
N ASN A 695 -2.78 42.61 -23.62
CA ASN A 695 -3.76 41.53 -23.60
C ASN A 695 -4.15 41.06 -22.18
N LEU A 696 -3.87 41.88 -21.16
CA LEU A 696 -4.38 41.67 -19.80
C LEU A 696 -5.72 42.41 -19.64
N VAL A 697 -6.77 41.67 -19.26
CA VAL A 697 -8.16 42.13 -19.22
C VAL A 697 -8.70 42.12 -17.79
N PHE A 698 -9.24 43.25 -17.36
CA PHE A 698 -10.03 43.38 -16.14
C PHE A 698 -11.45 43.85 -16.51
N SER A 699 -12.50 43.20 -15.98
CA SER A 699 -13.89 43.51 -16.32
C SER A 699 -14.90 43.09 -15.24
N ASP A 700 -15.84 43.97 -14.91
CA ASP A 700 -16.97 43.69 -14.00
C ASP A 700 -16.61 43.15 -12.59
N ASN A 701 -15.35 43.29 -12.15
CA ASN A 701 -14.93 42.91 -10.80
C ASN A 701 -15.45 43.92 -9.75
N PHE A 702 -15.68 43.45 -8.51
CA PHE A 702 -16.33 44.22 -7.45
C PHE A 702 -15.55 44.18 -6.13
N ALA A 703 -15.51 45.30 -5.41
CA ALA A 703 -15.18 45.34 -3.99
C ALA A 703 -16.05 46.39 -3.26
N SER A 704 -16.14 46.39 -1.92
CA SER A 704 -16.95 47.40 -1.20
C SER A 704 -16.16 48.66 -0.85
N VAL A 705 -14.88 48.48 -0.53
CA VAL A 705 -13.86 49.50 -0.31
C VAL A 705 -12.99 49.60 -1.56
N GLY A 706 -12.35 50.75 -1.76
CA GLY A 706 -11.32 50.87 -2.79
C GLY A 706 -10.58 52.19 -2.71
N TYR A 707 -9.27 52.13 -2.94
CA TYR A 707 -8.36 53.26 -2.73
C TYR A 707 -8.01 53.95 -4.06
N LEU A 708 -8.14 55.29 -4.08
CA LEU A 708 -7.75 56.12 -5.22
C LEU A 708 -6.28 56.55 -5.09
N TRP A 709 -5.35 55.73 -5.59
CA TRP A 709 -3.93 56.12 -5.64
C TRP A 709 -3.65 57.14 -6.76
N ASN A 710 -3.62 58.43 -6.41
CA ASN A 710 -3.16 59.48 -7.32
C ASN A 710 -1.64 59.70 -7.18
N SER A 711 -0.86 59.23 -8.15
CA SER A 711 0.61 59.34 -8.17
C SER A 711 1.18 60.76 -8.30
N THR A 712 0.33 61.80 -8.42
CA THR A 712 0.77 63.20 -8.59
C THR A 712 0.54 64.10 -7.36
N ASP A 713 -0.14 63.65 -6.31
CA ASP A 713 -0.46 64.48 -5.15
C ASP A 713 -0.12 63.81 -3.80
N GLN A 714 1.08 64.11 -3.29
CA GLN A 714 1.55 63.64 -1.98
C GLN A 714 0.91 64.36 -0.78
N SER A 715 -0.11 65.22 -0.98
CA SER A 715 -0.80 65.91 0.12
C SER A 715 -1.97 65.14 0.75
N LEU A 716 -2.44 64.07 0.09
CA LEU A 716 -3.44 63.15 0.67
C LEU A 716 -2.76 62.08 1.53
N SER A 717 -2.50 62.42 2.79
CA SER A 717 -1.98 61.51 3.82
C SER A 717 -2.94 60.35 4.13
N LYS A 718 -2.43 59.25 4.71
CA LYS A 718 -3.19 58.08 5.22
C LYS A 718 -4.37 58.50 6.15
N SER A 719 -5.54 58.82 5.60
CA SER A 719 -6.91 58.76 6.21
C SER A 719 -7.96 59.55 5.41
N GLU A 720 -8.86 58.86 4.70
CA GLU A 720 -10.29 59.25 4.54
C GLU A 720 -11.05 58.14 3.77
N ASN A 721 -11.96 57.43 4.44
CA ASN A 721 -12.79 56.39 3.83
C ASN A 721 -13.93 57.01 3.01
N TYR A 722 -13.70 57.20 1.70
CA TYR A 722 -14.70 57.75 0.79
C TYR A 722 -15.73 56.70 0.35
N VAL A 723 -16.88 56.66 1.03
CA VAL A 723 -18.08 55.93 0.58
C VAL A 723 -18.69 56.64 -0.64
N LEU A 724 -18.15 56.34 -1.83
CA LEU A 724 -18.34 57.08 -3.08
C LEU A 724 -19.66 56.78 -3.82
N ASN A 725 -20.77 57.05 -3.14
CA ASN A 725 -22.07 57.12 -3.81
C ASN A 725 -22.14 58.31 -4.79
N ASN A 726 -22.05 58.02 -6.09
CA ASN A 726 -22.16 58.89 -7.27
C ASN A 726 -20.89 59.67 -7.71
N LEU A 727 -20.19 59.16 -8.74
CA LEU A 727 -19.54 59.98 -9.78
C LEU A 727 -19.78 59.33 -11.17
N PRO A 728 -20.02 60.10 -12.26
CA PRO A 728 -20.48 59.53 -13.54
C PRO A 728 -19.45 59.56 -14.68
N GLU A 729 -18.19 59.94 -14.42
CA GLU A 729 -17.16 60.13 -15.46
C GLU A 729 -15.89 59.34 -15.16
N MET A 730 -15.58 58.36 -16.01
CA MET A 730 -14.28 57.68 -16.03
C MET A 730 -13.15 58.69 -16.33
N LYS A 731 -12.01 58.55 -15.65
CA LYS A 731 -10.80 59.32 -15.92
C LYS A 731 -9.67 58.37 -16.30
N ASN A 732 -9.02 58.66 -17.43
CA ASN A 732 -7.83 57.95 -17.85
C ASN A 732 -6.65 58.36 -16.96
N THR A 733 -5.98 57.39 -16.34
CA THR A 733 -4.74 57.57 -15.58
C THR A 733 -3.64 56.75 -16.26
N THR A 734 -2.46 57.33 -16.46
CA THR A 734 -1.35 56.65 -17.13
C THR A 734 -0.40 56.03 -16.11
N PHE A 735 -0.37 54.70 -16.03
CA PHE A 735 0.71 53.98 -15.33
C PHE A 735 2.00 54.02 -16.17
N THR A 736 3.16 54.02 -15.51
CA THR A 736 4.48 54.04 -16.20
C THR A 736 5.21 52.70 -16.17
N LYS A 737 4.55 51.65 -15.65
CA LYS A 737 4.81 50.19 -15.70
C LYS A 737 4.09 49.51 -14.52
N PRO A 738 3.51 48.31 -14.66
CA PRO A 738 2.87 47.77 -15.85
C PRO A 738 1.39 47.42 -15.58
N PHE A 739 0.44 48.05 -16.30
CA PHE A 739 -0.97 47.66 -16.43
C PHE A 739 -1.61 48.60 -17.47
N THR A 740 -2.02 48.10 -18.64
CA THR A 740 -2.53 48.94 -19.73
C THR A 740 -4.06 49.13 -19.72
N ASN A 741 -4.83 48.26 -19.06
CA ASN A 741 -6.28 48.40 -18.88
C ASN A 741 -6.77 47.89 -17.51
N ALA A 742 -6.37 48.55 -16.40
CA ALA A 742 -7.01 48.38 -15.10
C ALA A 742 -7.92 49.58 -14.82
N TYR A 743 -9.19 49.36 -14.51
CA TYR A 743 -10.18 50.43 -14.42
C TYR A 743 -10.74 50.54 -12.99
N ASN A 744 -10.30 51.58 -12.28
CA ASN A 744 -10.79 52.00 -10.96
C ASN A 744 -10.34 51.14 -9.76
N ASN A 745 -10.83 51.56 -8.59
CA ASN A 745 -10.49 51.13 -7.25
C ASN A 745 -11.06 49.74 -6.83
N TYR A 746 -11.79 49.06 -7.71
CA TYR A 746 -12.37 47.74 -7.46
C TYR A 746 -11.63 46.60 -8.18
N ASP A 747 -10.96 46.87 -9.30
CA ASP A 747 -10.11 45.87 -9.97
C ASP A 747 -8.86 45.56 -9.12
N ILE A 748 -8.01 46.56 -8.89
CA ILE A 748 -6.67 46.39 -8.27
C ILE A 748 -6.50 47.32 -7.08
N VAL A 749 -6.06 46.78 -5.94
CA VAL A 749 -5.72 47.55 -4.72
C VAL A 749 -4.31 47.20 -4.22
N PHE A 750 -3.60 48.23 -3.76
CA PHE A 750 -2.30 48.14 -3.09
C PHE A 750 -2.43 48.67 -1.66
N SER A 751 -1.85 47.98 -0.68
CA SER A 751 -1.93 48.36 0.74
C SER A 751 -0.61 48.13 1.49
N THR A 752 -0.30 49.01 2.46
CA THR A 752 0.73 48.78 3.50
C THR A 752 0.14 49.01 4.88
N GLY A 753 0.33 48.03 5.76
CA GLY A 753 -0.22 48.00 7.12
C GLY A 753 0.61 47.10 8.04
N ASP A 754 0.21 47.04 9.31
CA ASP A 754 0.85 46.15 10.27
C ASP A 754 0.57 44.67 9.89
N PRO A 755 1.59 43.81 9.84
CA PRO A 755 1.45 42.43 9.40
C PRO A 755 0.68 41.54 10.39
N VAL A 756 -0.17 40.67 9.84
CA VAL A 756 -0.49 39.37 10.45
C VAL A 756 0.42 38.31 9.81
N TYR A 757 1.73 38.45 10.03
CA TYR A 757 2.72 37.50 9.51
C TYR A 757 2.37 36.07 9.99
N PRO A 758 2.36 35.06 9.10
CA PRO A 758 2.79 33.73 9.49
C PRO A 758 4.30 33.81 9.77
N LEU A 759 4.68 33.43 10.98
CA LEU A 759 6.05 33.34 11.48
C LEU A 759 6.52 31.89 11.33
N PHE A 760 7.76 31.71 10.90
CA PHE A 760 8.32 30.39 10.71
C PHE A 760 8.74 29.78 12.05
N VAL A 761 8.30 28.57 12.33
CA VAL A 761 8.71 27.77 13.48
C VAL A 761 9.46 26.55 12.99
N GLU A 762 10.78 26.54 13.17
CA GLU A 762 11.64 25.40 12.85
C GLU A 762 11.94 24.60 14.12
N ILE A 763 11.82 23.28 14.07
CA ILE A 763 12.22 22.39 15.17
C ILE A 763 13.48 21.65 14.73
N GLN A 764 14.61 21.96 15.36
CA GLN A 764 15.92 21.38 15.09
C GLN A 764 16.26 20.29 16.10
N TYR A 765 16.72 19.14 15.62
CA TYR A 765 16.96 17.93 16.39
C TYR A 765 18.45 17.64 16.52
N TYR A 766 18.95 17.41 17.74
CA TYR A 766 20.38 17.29 18.04
C TYR A 766 20.73 16.08 18.89
N THR A 767 21.90 15.47 18.64
CA THR A 767 22.48 14.41 19.49
C THR A 767 23.59 14.93 20.42
N ASP A 768 23.49 14.66 21.72
CA ASP A 768 24.38 15.03 22.83
C ASP A 768 24.61 16.54 23.08
N SER A 769 24.62 17.39 22.05
CA SER A 769 24.84 18.82 22.16
C SER A 769 24.31 19.60 20.96
N VAL A 770 23.89 20.85 21.21
CA VAL A 770 23.42 21.80 20.18
C VAL A 770 24.61 22.36 19.39
N ASN A 771 25.19 21.52 18.54
CA ASN A 771 26.31 21.81 17.64
C ASN A 771 25.92 21.39 16.22
N SER A 772 26.29 22.15 15.19
CA SER A 772 25.92 21.85 13.79
C SER A 772 26.51 20.54 13.24
N SER A 773 27.51 19.96 13.90
CA SER A 773 28.03 18.59 13.63
C SER A 773 27.12 17.47 14.15
N ASN A 774 26.14 17.82 14.98
CA ASN A 774 25.27 16.92 15.72
C ASN A 774 23.78 17.17 15.40
N LEU A 775 23.48 18.03 14.42
CA LEU A 775 22.12 18.23 13.91
C LEU A 775 21.73 16.99 13.11
N VAL A 776 20.73 16.25 13.60
CA VAL A 776 20.23 15.00 13.00
C VAL A 776 18.93 15.19 12.20
N GLY A 777 18.26 16.33 12.36
CA GLY A 777 17.07 16.69 11.58
C GLY A 777 16.58 18.11 11.82
N ALA A 778 15.68 18.59 10.96
CA ALA A 778 14.96 19.86 11.10
C ALA A 778 13.61 19.80 10.37
N GLU A 779 12.57 20.40 10.95
CA GLU A 779 11.19 20.41 10.43
C GLU A 779 10.57 21.81 10.60
N GLY A 780 9.77 22.32 9.65
CA GLY A 780 9.41 23.75 9.59
C GLY A 780 7.93 24.09 9.26
N PHE A 781 7.35 24.99 10.05
CA PHE A 781 5.91 25.31 10.10
C PHE A 781 5.62 26.81 10.11
N ASN A 782 4.37 27.21 9.86
CA ASN A 782 3.95 28.61 9.79
C ASN A 782 2.79 28.92 10.75
N PHE A 783 3.01 29.84 11.70
CA PHE A 783 2.02 30.20 12.74
C PHE A 783 1.93 31.72 12.93
N TYR A 784 0.74 32.26 13.21
CA TYR A 784 0.53 33.71 13.19
C TYR A 784 1.19 34.48 14.35
N SER A 785 1.69 35.68 14.05
CA SER A 785 2.18 36.63 15.06
C SER A 785 1.11 36.92 16.13
N GLY A 786 1.52 36.86 17.40
CA GLY A 786 0.62 36.98 18.56
C GLY A 786 -0.14 35.70 18.93
N MET A 787 -0.07 34.64 18.12
CA MET A 787 -0.62 33.32 18.48
C MET A 787 0.22 32.69 19.60
N ALA A 788 -0.45 31.94 20.48
CA ALA A 788 0.23 31.10 21.45
C ALA A 788 0.54 29.75 20.79
N LEU A 789 1.81 29.50 20.46
CA LEU A 789 2.29 28.18 20.07
C LEU A 789 2.12 27.24 21.27
N THR A 790 1.40 26.14 21.07
CA THR A 790 1.12 25.12 22.10
C THR A 790 1.65 23.78 21.65
N GLU A 791 1.95 22.89 22.58
CA GLU A 791 2.25 21.48 22.29
C GLU A 791 1.16 20.84 21.41
N SER A 792 -0.13 21.11 21.67
CA SER A 792 -1.26 20.64 20.85
C SER A 792 -1.42 21.30 19.47
N LEU A 793 -0.54 22.24 19.10
CA LEU A 793 -0.41 22.78 17.74
C LEU A 793 0.79 22.10 17.06
N ILE A 794 1.94 21.99 17.72
CA ILE A 794 3.07 21.22 17.18
C ILE A 794 2.67 19.77 16.90
N VAL A 795 1.85 19.17 17.78
CA VAL A 795 1.28 17.82 17.60
C VAL A 795 0.31 17.73 16.42
N SER A 796 -0.35 18.82 15.97
CA SER A 796 -1.14 18.78 14.72
C SER A 796 -0.29 18.90 13.46
N GLU A 797 0.87 19.56 13.52
CA GLU A 797 1.78 19.63 12.38
C GLU A 797 2.63 18.34 12.23
N LEU A 798 3.22 17.88 13.34
CA LEU A 798 4.24 16.83 13.38
C LEU A 798 3.75 15.48 13.95
N GLY A 799 2.53 15.41 14.46
CA GLY A 799 2.01 14.23 15.15
C GLY A 799 2.48 14.11 16.60
N ALA A 800 1.96 13.09 17.29
CA ALA A 800 2.11 12.94 18.75
C ALA A 800 3.53 12.61 19.23
N ASP A 801 4.41 12.11 18.37
CA ASP A 801 5.78 11.66 18.71
C ASP A 801 6.87 12.60 18.16
N TRP A 802 6.51 13.86 17.91
CA TRP A 802 7.37 14.85 17.26
C TRP A 802 8.74 15.01 17.95
N ILE A 803 8.77 14.91 19.29
CA ILE A 803 9.99 14.97 20.12
C ILE A 803 11.01 13.86 19.80
N ASN A 804 10.63 12.79 19.10
CA ASN A 804 11.51 11.66 18.79
C ASN A 804 11.71 11.40 17.28
N LEU A 805 11.25 12.30 16.39
CA LEU A 805 11.27 12.14 14.92
C LEU A 805 12.64 11.77 14.30
N TYR A 806 13.74 12.09 14.99
CA TYR A 806 15.11 11.84 14.58
C TYR A 806 15.95 11.19 15.69
N GLN A 807 15.31 10.46 16.61
CA GLN A 807 16.02 9.80 17.72
C GLN A 807 16.88 8.65 17.20
N GLU A 808 18.20 8.80 17.28
CA GLU A 808 19.14 7.73 16.91
C GLU A 808 19.18 6.58 17.94
N ASP A 809 19.50 5.38 17.45
CA ASP A 809 19.70 4.19 18.29
C ASP A 809 20.78 4.44 19.36
N GLY A 810 20.46 4.05 20.59
CA GLY A 810 21.36 4.28 21.74
C GLY A 810 21.21 5.65 22.41
N TYR A 811 20.30 6.52 21.96
CA TYR A 811 19.94 7.76 22.66
C TYR A 811 18.65 7.63 23.50
N LYS A 812 18.50 8.52 24.47
CA LYS A 812 17.25 8.74 25.22
C LYS A 812 16.27 9.59 24.39
N SER A 813 14.97 9.48 24.70
CA SER A 813 13.92 10.34 24.12
C SER A 813 14.28 11.82 24.25
N GLY A 814 13.89 12.61 23.25
CA GLY A 814 14.28 14.01 23.12
C GLY A 814 13.77 14.89 24.25
N ALA A 815 14.51 15.98 24.52
CA ALA A 815 14.06 17.05 25.41
C ALA A 815 13.97 18.36 24.62
N LEU A 816 12.77 18.94 24.54
CA LEU A 816 12.59 20.32 24.11
C LEU A 816 13.35 21.25 25.09
N GLN A 817 14.15 22.19 24.58
CA GLN A 817 14.92 23.12 25.41
C GLN A 817 14.11 24.37 25.80
N GLU A 818 13.12 24.72 24.98
CA GLU A 818 12.20 25.85 25.17
C GLU A 818 10.99 25.44 26.03
N THR A 819 10.12 26.40 26.36
CA THR A 819 8.95 26.16 27.21
C THR A 819 7.67 26.60 26.50
N LEU A 820 6.72 25.66 26.37
CA LEU A 820 5.40 25.91 25.79
C LEU A 820 4.34 26.07 26.90
N PRO A 821 3.26 26.84 26.65
CA PRO A 821 3.01 27.62 25.45
C PRO A 821 3.80 28.93 25.41
N MET A 822 4.20 29.36 24.22
CA MET A 822 4.90 30.64 24.00
C MET A 822 4.15 31.51 22.98
N THR A 823 4.14 32.82 23.18
CA THR A 823 3.59 33.76 22.20
C THR A 823 4.62 34.03 21.12
N LEU A 824 4.27 33.78 19.86
CA LEU A 824 5.16 34.03 18.73
C LEU A 824 5.21 35.51 18.38
N SER A 825 6.42 36.04 18.16
CA SER A 825 6.67 37.46 17.86
C SER A 825 7.81 37.68 16.84
N GLY A 826 8.20 36.62 16.15
CA GLY A 826 9.30 36.52 15.20
C GLY A 826 9.54 35.04 14.86
N ASP A 827 10.32 34.77 13.81
CA ASP A 827 10.71 33.40 13.47
C ASP A 827 11.41 32.74 14.67
N THR A 828 11.06 31.48 14.93
CA THR A 828 11.38 30.78 16.18
C THR A 828 11.99 29.43 15.88
N VAL A 829 13.24 29.22 16.31
CA VAL A 829 13.84 27.89 16.35
C VAL A 829 13.52 27.25 17.71
N LEU A 830 12.94 26.07 17.67
CA LEU A 830 12.81 25.15 18.80
C LEU A 830 13.91 24.09 18.71
N THR A 831 14.39 23.64 19.86
CA THR A 831 15.54 22.74 19.97
C THR A 831 15.14 21.47 20.69
N VAL A 832 15.24 20.32 20.02
CA VAL A 832 15.05 19.00 20.63
C VAL A 832 16.40 18.32 20.78
N LEU A 833 16.76 17.97 22.02
CA LEU A 833 18.06 17.37 22.35
C LEU A 833 17.91 15.92 22.80
N TYR A 834 18.45 14.99 22.03
CA TYR A 834 18.69 13.60 22.42
C TYR A 834 19.99 13.51 23.22
N VAL A 835 20.02 12.67 24.26
CA VAL A 835 21.22 12.45 25.08
C VAL A 835 21.55 10.96 25.09
N GLN A 836 22.80 10.59 24.82
CA GLN A 836 23.19 9.19 24.73
C GLN A 836 22.87 8.41 26.02
N ASN A 837 22.47 7.15 25.87
CA ASN A 837 22.27 6.26 27.01
C ASN A 837 23.61 6.05 27.72
N GLU A 838 23.65 6.38 29.02
CA GLU A 838 24.86 6.28 29.83
C GLU A 838 25.38 4.84 29.82
N SER A 839 26.60 4.65 29.30
CA SER A 839 27.25 3.35 29.21
C SER A 839 27.66 2.85 30.59
N GLY A 840 26.68 2.22 31.27
CA GLY A 840 26.83 1.66 32.61
C GLY A 840 28.01 0.70 32.71
N GLY A 841 29.04 1.12 33.43
CA GLY A 841 30.26 0.33 33.62
C GLY A 841 30.00 -1.04 34.24
N ASN A 842 30.60 -2.07 33.66
CA ASN A 842 30.51 -3.47 34.08
C ASN A 842 30.75 -3.63 35.61
N PRO A 843 29.82 -4.24 36.38
CA PRO A 843 29.91 -4.27 37.85
C PRO A 843 31.07 -5.13 38.38
N GLY A 844 31.93 -4.53 39.21
CA GLY A 844 33.17 -5.20 39.64
C GLY A 844 33.89 -4.59 40.85
N GLY A 845 33.18 -4.20 41.92
CA GLY A 845 33.83 -3.73 43.15
C GLY A 845 32.86 -3.37 44.29
N ASN A 846 33.12 -3.89 45.49
CA ASN A 846 32.35 -3.68 46.74
C ASN A 846 33.35 -3.70 47.91
N PRO A 847 33.18 -2.95 49.03
CA PRO A 847 32.06 -2.08 49.45
C PRO A 847 32.49 -0.62 49.84
N ASP A 848 31.59 0.04 50.58
CA ASP A 848 31.77 1.16 51.53
C ASP A 848 31.80 2.60 51.01
N GLY A 849 31.14 3.53 51.74
CA GLY A 849 31.49 4.95 51.58
C GLY A 849 30.59 6.02 52.23
N GLY A 850 29.34 6.16 51.80
CA GLY A 850 28.36 7.08 52.40
C GLY A 850 28.55 8.61 52.18
N ASN A 851 27.42 9.32 52.16
CA ASN A 851 27.21 10.76 52.39
C ASN A 851 28.09 11.84 51.70
N GLY A 852 27.41 12.78 51.03
CA GLY A 852 27.61 14.21 51.37
C GLY A 852 27.71 15.22 50.23
N THR A 853 26.59 15.89 49.94
CA THR A 853 26.44 17.35 49.74
C THR A 853 27.70 18.23 49.54
N GLY A 854 27.75 19.05 48.47
CA GLY A 854 28.75 20.14 48.42
C GLY A 854 28.75 21.03 47.16
N ASN A 855 27.89 22.06 47.14
CA ASN A 855 28.00 23.21 46.23
C ASN A 855 29.42 23.84 46.20
N ALA A 856 29.83 24.37 45.03
CA ALA A 856 30.04 25.82 44.80
C ALA A 856 31.26 26.23 43.92
N THR A 857 30.94 26.97 42.84
CA THR A 857 31.60 28.20 42.33
C THR A 857 33.06 28.22 41.84
N VAL A 858 33.20 28.52 40.54
CA VAL A 858 33.87 29.70 39.93
C VAL A 858 35.33 30.05 40.35
N ILE A 859 36.21 30.19 39.35
CA ILE A 859 37.08 31.38 39.11
C ILE A 859 37.78 31.27 37.72
N ASP A 860 37.71 32.36 36.95
CA ASP A 860 38.34 32.65 35.64
C ASP A 860 39.65 33.51 35.90
N PRO A 861 40.50 33.98 34.95
CA PRO A 861 40.55 33.79 33.50
C PRO A 861 41.94 33.62 32.82
N LYS A 862 41.88 33.43 31.49
CA LYS A 862 42.81 33.90 30.41
C LYS A 862 44.12 33.16 30.01
N PRO A 863 44.55 33.29 28.72
CA PRO A 863 45.72 32.62 28.10
C PRO A 863 46.90 33.60 27.83
N PRO A 864 47.97 33.27 27.05
CA PRO A 864 47.90 33.16 25.57
C PRO A 864 48.80 32.07 24.91
N SER A 865 48.67 31.97 23.57
CA SER A 865 49.45 31.22 22.55
C SER A 865 50.93 31.70 22.41
N PRO A 866 51.78 31.28 21.43
CA PRO A 866 51.59 30.38 20.25
C PRO A 866 52.77 29.40 19.95
N GLY A 867 52.74 28.69 18.81
CA GLY A 867 53.96 28.20 18.11
C GLY A 867 53.82 26.91 17.26
N PRO A 868 54.31 26.86 16.00
CA PRO A 868 54.19 25.67 15.11
C PRO A 868 55.56 25.03 14.71
N GLU A 869 55.55 24.19 13.65
CA GLU A 869 56.70 23.53 12.95
C GLU A 869 57.31 22.27 13.63
N THR A 870 57.81 21.20 12.96
CA THR A 870 57.88 20.81 11.52
C THR A 870 58.21 19.29 11.32
N SER A 871 57.66 18.69 10.25
CA SER A 871 58.24 17.66 9.33
C SER A 871 59.03 16.38 9.78
N VAL A 872 58.52 15.22 9.29
CA VAL A 872 59.24 14.16 8.52
C VAL A 872 60.09 13.07 9.26
N PRO A 873 60.16 11.79 8.79
CA PRO A 873 60.61 10.59 9.56
C PRO A 873 61.97 10.00 9.09
N PRO A 874 62.39 8.77 9.52
CA PRO A 874 62.14 7.57 8.69
C PRO A 874 62.10 6.16 9.38
N GLY A 875 61.57 5.15 8.66
CA GLY A 875 61.88 3.69 8.80
C GLY A 875 61.04 2.85 9.79
N ASP A 876 60.90 1.51 9.65
CA ASP A 876 61.26 0.58 8.54
C ASP A 876 60.58 -0.82 8.75
N GLY A 877 60.45 -1.66 7.69
CA GLY A 877 60.36 -3.15 7.82
C GLY A 877 59.05 -3.92 7.51
N GLY A 878 59.00 -4.62 6.36
CA GLY A 878 58.38 -5.96 6.13
C GLY A 878 56.84 -6.11 6.14
N SER A 879 56.15 -6.24 4.98
CA SER A 879 55.95 -7.47 4.15
C SER A 879 54.90 -8.47 4.66
N GLY A 880 53.89 -8.91 3.88
CA GLY A 880 53.53 -8.54 2.50
C GLY A 880 52.45 -9.46 1.86
N SER A 881 52.32 -9.39 0.52
CA SER A 881 51.32 -10.05 -0.36
C SER A 881 49.91 -9.41 -0.41
N ARG A 882 49.18 -9.38 -1.54
CA ARG A 882 49.58 -9.33 -2.98
C ARG A 882 48.41 -8.72 -3.80
N ASN A 883 48.72 -7.92 -4.82
CA ASN A 883 47.74 -7.07 -5.52
C ASN A 883 46.72 -7.81 -6.41
N PRO A 884 45.51 -7.25 -6.62
CA PRO A 884 44.76 -7.36 -7.87
C PRO A 884 45.27 -6.34 -8.92
N GLY A 885 44.89 -6.50 -10.20
CA GLY A 885 45.15 -5.50 -11.24
C GLY A 885 44.73 -5.93 -12.65
N PRO A 886 43.93 -5.11 -13.37
CA PRO A 886 43.57 -5.36 -14.78
C PRO A 886 44.23 -4.36 -15.76
N GLU A 887 44.73 -4.84 -16.90
CA GLU A 887 45.11 -3.98 -18.04
C GLU A 887 44.66 -4.55 -19.40
N ALA A 888 44.20 -3.62 -20.26
CA ALA A 888 44.25 -3.60 -21.74
C ALA A 888 43.83 -4.80 -22.63
N LYS A 889 42.83 -4.50 -23.49
CA LYS A 889 42.51 -5.09 -24.82
C LYS A 889 43.62 -4.72 -25.87
N PRO A 890 43.68 -5.17 -27.18
CA PRO A 890 42.54 -5.31 -28.14
C PRO A 890 42.70 -6.29 -29.37
N ILE A 891 41.81 -6.10 -30.37
CA ILE A 891 41.74 -6.60 -31.80
C ILE A 891 41.53 -8.13 -32.03
N ILE A 892 40.77 -8.68 -33.02
CA ILE A 892 40.04 -8.27 -34.26
C ILE A 892 38.70 -9.07 -34.32
N VAL A 893 37.48 -8.69 -34.77
CA VAL A 893 36.86 -7.57 -35.55
C VAL A 893 36.58 -7.80 -37.06
N VAL A 894 35.50 -8.55 -37.41
CA VAL A 894 34.85 -8.71 -38.76
C VAL A 894 33.33 -8.96 -38.52
N LEU A 895 32.35 -8.05 -38.73
CA LEU A 895 31.71 -7.53 -39.98
C LEU A 895 31.10 -8.65 -40.88
N LEU A 896 29.80 -8.74 -41.22
CA LEU A 896 28.73 -7.79 -41.64
C LEU A 896 27.34 -8.48 -41.46
N PHE A 897 26.14 -7.86 -41.41
CA PHE A 897 25.64 -6.46 -41.29
C PHE A 897 24.13 -6.47 -40.86
N MET A 898 23.44 -5.32 -40.85
CA MET A 898 21.99 -5.15 -40.58
C MET A 898 21.09 -5.20 -41.85
N VAL A 899 19.76 -5.36 -41.68
CA VAL A 899 18.71 -4.33 -41.98
C VAL A 899 17.30 -4.97 -42.02
N SER A 900 16.30 -4.27 -41.46
CA SER A 900 14.87 -4.61 -41.47
C SER A 900 14.07 -3.78 -42.50
N VAL A 901 12.87 -4.25 -42.89
CA VAL A 901 11.68 -3.43 -43.24
C VAL A 901 10.47 -4.37 -43.48
N ALA A 902 9.25 -3.89 -43.18
CA ALA A 902 7.99 -4.65 -43.24
C ALA A 902 7.22 -4.50 -44.58
N CYS A 903 6.15 -5.28 -44.80
CA CYS A 903 4.76 -4.76 -44.89
C CYS A 903 3.68 -5.72 -45.48
N PHE A 904 2.48 -5.63 -44.90
CA PHE A 904 1.13 -5.74 -45.50
C PHE A 904 0.60 -7.02 -46.24
N ALA A 905 -0.41 -7.65 -45.61
CA ALA A 905 -1.85 -7.60 -46.00
C ALA A 905 -2.62 -8.86 -46.52
N TYR A 906 -3.79 -9.05 -45.87
CA TYR A 906 -5.15 -9.30 -46.43
C TYR A 906 -5.73 -10.72 -46.72
N VAL A 907 -6.58 -11.16 -45.77
CA VAL A 907 -8.02 -11.50 -45.91
C VAL A 907 -8.53 -12.84 -46.50
N GLY A 908 -9.46 -13.44 -45.73
CA GLY A 908 -10.40 -14.53 -46.09
C GLY A 908 -10.67 -15.41 -44.86
N LYS A 909 -11.68 -15.18 -43.99
CA LYS A 909 -13.14 -15.44 -44.13
C LYS A 909 -13.47 -16.82 -44.75
N SER A 910 -14.39 -17.62 -44.22
CA SER A 910 -15.42 -17.38 -43.17
C SER A 910 -16.03 -18.67 -42.58
N GLU A 911 -16.57 -18.57 -41.35
CA GLU A 911 -17.86 -19.11 -40.85
C GLU A 911 -18.34 -20.54 -41.28
N TYR A 912 -18.67 -21.42 -40.33
CA TYR A 912 -20.08 -21.68 -39.91
C TYR A 912 -20.20 -22.67 -38.74
N GLU A 913 -21.33 -22.61 -38.02
CA GLU A 913 -21.67 -23.44 -36.83
C GLU A 913 -22.45 -24.73 -37.15
N ASN A 914 -22.56 -25.62 -36.14
CA ASN A 914 -23.61 -26.63 -35.79
C ASN A 914 -24.74 -26.93 -36.82
N GLU A 915 -25.22 -28.17 -37.03
CA GLU A 915 -25.80 -29.09 -36.02
C GLU A 915 -26.32 -30.41 -36.68
N TYR A 916 -26.84 -31.34 -35.85
CA TYR A 916 -27.73 -32.48 -36.17
C TYR A 916 -27.23 -33.70 -36.98
N ARG A 917 -26.92 -34.79 -36.26
CA ARG A 917 -27.80 -35.98 -36.07
C ARG A 917 -27.09 -37.04 -35.20
N SER A 918 -27.76 -37.73 -34.26
CA SER A 918 -29.18 -37.70 -33.87
C SER A 918 -29.36 -38.06 -32.40
#